data_AF-A0A9N9A520-F1
#
_entry.id   AF-A0A9N9A520-F1
#
_cell.length_a   1.000
_cell.length_b   1.000
_cell.length_c   1.000
_cell.angle_alpha   90.00
_cell.angle_beta   90.00
_cell.angle_gamma   90.00
#
_symmetry.space_group_name_H-M   'P 1'
#
loop_
_entity.id
_entity.type
_entity.pdbx_description
1 polymer ?
#
loop_
_entity_poly.entity_id
_entity_poly.type
_entity_poly.pdbx_seq_one_letter_code
_entity_poly.pdbx_strand_id
1 'polypeptide(L)'
;MATDSTSKSFFIQVNALYQSTDKVKREQANEWLQAFQKTPEAWTIVDQILRLPDVNPEAKFHAARTFRSKLDANGRNDLRDSLLDLLYQYRAGPRNIITQICLSLAALALQMLEWHDVLSQFASVFGNNPETVSCLLEFLKVLPEEVNENRRIPILEENYQLRSKQLLTDNAEEVLRILLICLQNSGSNTEYHKKVFEVLLSWLYSGDIPINSLAANPLLGLSFEALQSEELYDNAVDVVCQIIQESQDIPDSLPVIEQIYPRLLPLREPLKIAITAEDEEDKVRGYCRIFTHAGESYLPLVVQHAEGFRNIVEAIADCTAYHDTEIVRITFGFWHRLADTLYEPRHAEIKPKFDDIFANLVDVMIRHLHYPKLDVNWTAQKRDEFREFRHVMGDVLKDCCILLGSERCLSKPYATLSAQLANAANGKPVDWQDIEAPLFSLRAMGSEVDEEENIILPQIMQLIPQLPNHPKIRYAATLVISRYSYWTRKHPEFIPYQLTYISSGFDNDEVAAAAALALKFLCKDCSELLIEFLPQLHPFYLTVTRTLHGVDLIEVTEAVTHVIAAVPPNELLNVLQMFCLPIAQKLAEIANKGTTANEPDIKEACEKTDQLAITIRVIADRRDEIQPPQITPAGQIHPCISIVQEMWPVFDQLLASFGGHACFSEAICKCFKYCVVSYRDDFRPLLHALMERLVTTFDRTGLSCYLWVATKCVREHIDGEGSEVTLTMLSFAQSLSVTTFRILNEKKMIDIPDVIEEYFRLNIALVDSVPATFIHSSILSPIFQAGLQSLEIEQPDALYAVLIFFSRLLSYGVSLREPQPANLTSSISLTHQQSTLGNTNTDITALEVLIRQHGIELVSRMLNGLLHTFPRDLQIDVDNIFKSLARILPMESQQWMADVVQRLPETGVTQSDRNTFISEYSRAIQEKDWSKQRRVLNDFVAVSRRRQYSSRRRRSTDFAD
;
A
#
# COMPACT_ATOMS: atom_id res chain seq x y z
N MET A 1 51.45 -1.78 22.43
CA MET A 1 50.72 -1.51 23.70
C MET A 1 49.27 -1.11 23.49
N ALA A 2 48.88 -0.42 22.41
CA ALA A 2 47.48 -0.05 22.14
C ALA A 2 46.52 -1.23 21.81
N THR A 3 47.03 -2.31 21.18
CA THR A 3 46.23 -3.46 20.74
C THR A 3 45.61 -4.30 21.86
N ASP A 4 46.21 -4.31 23.06
CA ASP A 4 45.74 -5.15 24.19
C ASP A 4 44.59 -4.50 25.00
N SER A 5 44.44 -3.17 24.91
CA SER A 5 43.36 -2.43 25.55
C SER A 5 42.06 -2.50 24.74
N THR A 6 42.15 -2.27 23.43
CA THR A 6 40.98 -2.25 22.54
C THR A 6 40.34 -3.62 22.39
N SER A 7 41.12 -4.70 22.38
CA SER A 7 40.60 -6.08 22.39
C SER A 7 39.83 -6.39 23.68
N LYS A 8 40.30 -5.92 24.84
CA LYS A 8 39.56 -6.06 26.12
C LYS A 8 38.25 -5.27 26.10
N SER A 9 38.27 -4.04 25.60
CA SER A 9 37.06 -3.23 25.41
C SER A 9 36.06 -3.91 24.47
N PHE A 10 36.53 -4.51 23.37
CA PHE A 10 35.66 -5.27 22.46
C PHE A 10 34.93 -6.40 23.18
N PHE A 11 35.63 -7.22 23.99
CA PHE A 11 35.00 -8.29 24.76
C PHE A 11 33.97 -7.79 25.76
N ILE A 12 34.27 -6.69 26.48
CA ILE A 12 33.35 -6.08 27.43
C ILE A 12 32.06 -5.64 26.74
N GLN A 13 32.18 -5.00 25.59
CA GLN A 13 31.02 -4.46 24.85
C GLN A 13 30.21 -5.55 24.18
N VAL A 14 30.83 -6.60 23.65
CA VAL A 14 30.10 -7.78 23.16
C VAL A 14 29.34 -8.45 24.30
N ASN A 15 29.97 -8.66 25.46
CA ASN A 15 29.27 -9.25 26.61
C ASN A 15 28.12 -8.36 27.09
N ALA A 16 28.30 -7.03 27.12
CA ALA A 16 27.22 -6.10 27.45
C ALA A 16 26.05 -6.15 26.46
N LEU A 17 26.31 -6.35 25.16
CA LEU A 17 25.27 -6.44 24.15
C LEU A 17 24.39 -7.70 24.30
N TYR A 18 24.99 -8.84 24.64
CA TYR A 18 24.28 -10.13 24.70
C TYR A 18 23.82 -10.55 26.10
N GLN A 19 24.53 -10.17 27.16
CA GLN A 19 24.30 -10.66 28.51
C GLN A 19 23.62 -9.63 29.44
N SER A 20 23.52 -8.35 29.03
CA SER A 20 22.88 -7.31 29.84
C SER A 20 21.35 -7.37 29.73
N THR A 21 20.65 -7.32 30.88
CA THR A 21 19.19 -7.16 30.97
C THR A 21 18.74 -5.68 30.86
N ASP A 22 19.68 -4.74 30.92
CA ASP A 22 19.44 -3.30 30.80
C ASP A 22 19.46 -2.87 29.32
N LYS A 23 18.33 -2.33 28.84
CA LYS A 23 18.13 -1.86 27.46
C LYS A 23 19.09 -0.72 27.10
N VAL A 24 19.36 0.20 28.03
CA VAL A 24 20.22 1.37 27.76
C VAL A 24 21.67 0.93 27.58
N LYS A 25 22.15 0.00 28.41
CA LYS A 25 23.51 -0.56 28.27
C LYS A 25 23.70 -1.34 26.97
N ARG A 26 22.66 -2.05 26.52
CA ARG A 26 22.69 -2.75 25.22
C ARG A 26 22.76 -1.76 24.05
N GLU A 27 22.00 -0.67 24.10
CA GLU A 27 22.05 0.38 23.08
C GLU A 27 23.43 1.03 23.04
N GLN A 28 24.00 1.39 24.19
CA GLN A 28 25.36 1.92 24.30
C GLN A 28 26.43 0.95 23.78
N ALA A 29 26.33 -0.34 24.13
CA ALA A 29 27.25 -1.36 23.63
C ALA A 29 27.14 -1.56 22.12
N ASN A 30 25.92 -1.51 21.56
CA ASN A 30 25.69 -1.58 20.12
C ASN A 30 26.26 -0.34 19.40
N GLU A 31 26.05 0.86 19.94
CA GLU A 31 26.64 2.10 19.42
C GLU A 31 28.17 2.04 19.41
N TRP A 32 28.77 1.55 20.51
CA TRP A 32 30.21 1.37 20.60
C TRP A 32 30.73 0.34 19.60
N LEU A 33 30.08 -0.82 19.47
CA LEU A 33 30.50 -1.85 18.51
C LEU A 33 30.34 -1.37 17.07
N GLN A 34 29.29 -0.60 16.77
CA GLN A 34 29.15 0.07 15.49
C GLN A 34 30.28 1.07 15.26
N ALA A 35 30.67 1.85 16.28
CA ALA A 35 31.82 2.75 16.22
C ALA A 35 33.12 1.96 15.96
N PHE A 36 33.41 0.94 16.76
CA PHE A 36 34.58 0.07 16.61
C PHE A 36 34.73 -0.48 15.19
N GLN A 37 33.65 -0.93 14.57
CA GLN A 37 33.66 -1.42 13.18
C GLN A 37 34.26 -0.43 12.17
N LYS A 38 34.25 0.88 12.43
CA LYS A 38 34.79 1.89 11.51
C LYS A 38 36.27 2.20 11.74
N THR A 39 36.84 1.79 12.87
CA THR A 39 38.24 2.08 13.24
C THR A 39 39.22 1.28 12.37
N PRO A 40 40.39 1.80 11.97
CA PRO A 40 41.37 1.03 11.21
C PRO A 40 41.85 -0.22 11.96
N GLU A 41 42.03 -0.14 13.29
CA GLU A 41 42.50 -1.21 14.17
C GLU A 41 41.56 -2.41 14.19
N ALA A 42 40.26 -2.22 13.90
CA ALA A 42 39.31 -3.31 13.90
C ALA A 42 39.72 -4.45 12.94
N TRP A 43 40.40 -4.18 11.82
CA TRP A 43 40.86 -5.23 10.90
C TRP A 43 41.78 -6.25 11.61
N THR A 44 42.81 -5.74 12.28
CA THR A 44 43.79 -6.58 12.97
C THR A 44 43.19 -7.25 14.21
N ILE A 45 42.34 -6.52 14.95
CA ILE A 45 41.72 -7.03 16.18
C ILE A 45 40.73 -8.15 15.86
N VAL A 46 39.87 -7.98 14.85
CA VAL A 46 38.91 -9.03 14.50
C VAL A 46 39.58 -10.25 13.87
N ASP A 47 40.67 -10.08 13.12
CA ASP A 47 41.50 -11.20 12.62
C ASP A 47 42.07 -12.03 13.79
N GLN A 48 42.69 -11.34 14.75
CA GLN A 48 43.25 -11.99 15.94
C GLN A 48 42.19 -12.72 16.76
N ILE A 49 41.03 -12.09 16.97
CA ILE A 49 39.92 -12.68 17.73
C ILE A 49 39.40 -13.96 17.07
N LEU A 50 39.30 -13.99 15.74
CA LEU A 50 38.88 -15.19 15.02
C LEU A 50 39.93 -16.31 15.09
N ARG A 51 41.22 -15.97 15.10
CA ARG A 51 42.30 -16.97 15.16
C ARG A 51 42.52 -17.56 16.55
N LEU A 52 42.07 -16.89 17.62
CA LEU A 52 42.22 -17.36 18.99
C LEU A 52 41.31 -18.55 19.33
N PRO A 53 41.82 -19.63 19.93
CA PRO A 53 41.02 -20.81 20.26
C PRO A 53 39.99 -20.54 21.36
N ASP A 54 40.40 -19.88 22.45
CA ASP A 54 39.62 -19.73 23.70
C ASP A 54 38.90 -18.38 23.80
N VAL A 55 38.02 -18.09 22.84
CA VAL A 55 37.20 -16.87 22.83
C VAL A 55 35.72 -17.23 22.73
N ASN A 56 34.87 -16.48 23.43
CA ASN A 56 33.42 -16.73 23.46
C ASN A 56 32.79 -16.66 22.04
N PRO A 57 31.81 -17.54 21.74
CA PRO A 57 31.19 -17.60 20.42
C PRO A 57 30.57 -16.27 19.95
N GLU A 58 30.03 -15.46 20.86
CA GLU A 58 29.41 -14.17 20.53
C GLU A 58 30.44 -13.16 20.03
N ALA A 59 31.64 -13.14 20.61
CA ALA A 59 32.72 -12.26 20.16
C ALA A 59 33.30 -12.71 18.82
N LYS A 60 33.43 -14.03 18.60
CA LYS A 60 33.81 -14.58 17.29
C LYS A 60 32.78 -14.23 16.21
N PHE A 61 31.48 -14.34 16.53
CA PHE A 61 30.41 -13.94 15.60
C PHE A 61 30.42 -12.44 15.29
N HIS A 62 30.58 -11.58 16.30
CA HIS A 62 30.70 -10.13 16.08
C HIS A 62 31.96 -9.75 15.31
N ALA A 63 33.07 -10.45 15.52
CA ALA A 63 34.30 -10.26 14.76
C ALA A 63 34.10 -10.61 13.27
N ALA A 64 33.48 -11.75 12.97
CA ALA A 64 33.16 -12.15 11.59
C ALA A 64 32.19 -11.16 10.90
N ARG A 65 31.16 -10.69 11.61
CA ARG A 65 30.25 -9.66 11.09
C ARG A 65 30.95 -8.32 10.84
N THR A 66 31.89 -7.96 11.70
CA THR A 66 32.70 -6.73 11.57
C THR A 66 33.58 -6.80 10.33
N PHE A 67 34.22 -7.95 10.07
CA PHE A 67 34.97 -8.22 8.85
C PHE A 67 34.15 -7.91 7.58
N ARG A 68 32.95 -8.48 7.46
CA ARG A 68 32.04 -8.22 6.32
C ARG A 68 31.75 -6.74 6.15
N SER A 69 31.47 -6.04 7.25
CA SER A 69 31.08 -4.62 7.21
C SER A 69 32.20 -3.66 6.82
N LYS A 70 33.46 -4.10 6.93
CA LYS A 70 34.64 -3.27 6.69
C LYS A 70 35.22 -3.36 5.29
N LEU A 71 34.80 -4.33 4.47
CA LEU A 71 35.31 -4.53 3.12
C LEU A 71 35.23 -3.23 2.30
N ASP A 72 36.36 -2.53 2.19
CA ASP A 72 36.58 -1.37 1.32
C ASP A 72 37.69 -1.64 0.31
N ALA A 73 37.71 -0.83 -0.76
CA ALA A 73 38.31 -1.17 -2.05
C ALA A 73 39.84 -1.37 -2.08
N ASN A 74 40.58 -1.30 -0.97
CA ASN A 74 42.05 -1.25 -0.96
C ASN A 74 42.68 -2.43 -0.19
N GLY A 75 43.63 -3.15 -0.82
CA GLY A 75 44.42 -4.22 -0.18
C GLY A 75 43.81 -5.63 -0.24
N ARG A 76 43.44 -6.09 -1.45
CA ARG A 76 42.48 -7.20 -1.63
C ARG A 76 43.06 -8.63 -1.60
N ASN A 77 44.34 -8.83 -1.93
CA ASN A 77 44.92 -10.18 -2.06
C ASN A 77 45.25 -10.82 -0.71
N ASP A 78 45.96 -10.12 0.17
CA ASP A 78 46.30 -10.63 1.52
C ASP A 78 45.04 -10.90 2.36
N LEU A 79 44.00 -10.07 2.17
CA LEU A 79 42.72 -10.23 2.85
C LEU A 79 41.96 -11.47 2.33
N ARG A 80 41.96 -11.70 1.02
CA ARG A 80 41.38 -12.92 0.43
C ARG A 80 42.00 -14.16 1.05
N ASP A 81 43.33 -14.23 1.05
CA ASP A 81 44.07 -15.41 1.52
C ASP A 81 43.85 -15.61 3.03
N SER A 82 43.82 -14.54 3.82
CA SER A 82 43.47 -14.60 5.26
C SER A 82 42.06 -15.15 5.50
N LEU A 83 41.07 -14.72 4.71
CA LEU A 83 39.69 -15.20 4.84
C LEU A 83 39.53 -16.67 4.43
N LEU A 84 40.26 -17.12 3.41
CA LEU A 84 40.30 -18.53 3.01
C LEU A 84 40.93 -19.39 4.12
N ASP A 85 42.03 -18.93 4.73
CA ASP A 85 42.66 -19.60 5.87
C ASP A 85 41.73 -19.68 7.08
N LEU A 86 41.02 -18.58 7.39
CA LEU A 86 40.02 -18.54 8.46
C LEU A 86 38.88 -19.52 8.17
N LEU A 87 38.37 -19.57 6.94
CA LEU A 87 37.34 -20.53 6.56
C LEU A 87 37.81 -21.98 6.77
N TYR A 88 39.05 -22.29 6.39
CA TYR A 88 39.65 -23.61 6.62
C TYR A 88 39.82 -23.93 8.11
N GLN A 89 40.22 -22.95 8.93
CA GLN A 89 40.34 -23.11 10.38
C GLN A 89 38.97 -23.38 11.02
N TYR A 90 37.92 -22.72 10.54
CA TYR A 90 36.54 -22.85 11.01
C TYR A 90 35.74 -23.97 10.34
N ARG A 91 36.38 -24.89 9.60
CA ARG A 91 35.70 -26.00 8.89
C ARG A 91 34.81 -26.87 9.78
N ALA A 92 35.17 -27.03 11.04
CA ALA A 92 34.38 -27.73 12.06
C ALA A 92 33.75 -26.77 13.10
N GLY A 93 33.70 -25.48 12.77
CA GLY A 93 33.22 -24.41 13.65
C GLY A 93 31.71 -24.13 13.53
N PRO A 94 31.19 -23.16 14.30
CA PRO A 94 29.78 -22.78 14.27
C PRO A 94 29.32 -22.25 12.90
N ARG A 95 28.17 -22.75 12.40
CA ARG A 95 27.62 -22.39 11.08
C ARG A 95 27.49 -20.88 10.89
N ASN A 96 26.97 -20.16 11.88
CA ASN A 96 26.79 -18.71 11.83
C ASN A 96 28.10 -17.94 11.56
N ILE A 97 29.25 -18.42 12.04
CA ILE A 97 30.56 -17.81 11.76
C ILE A 97 31.01 -18.15 10.35
N ILE A 98 30.85 -19.41 9.92
CA ILE A 98 31.17 -19.86 8.56
C ILE A 98 30.38 -19.03 7.54
N THR A 99 29.07 -18.86 7.73
CA THR A 99 28.20 -18.04 6.86
C THR A 99 28.71 -16.59 6.76
N GLN A 100 29.12 -15.96 7.87
CA GLN A 100 29.66 -14.58 7.82
C GLN A 100 30.99 -14.48 7.06
N ILE A 101 31.86 -15.49 7.20
CA ILE A 101 33.12 -15.55 6.43
C ILE A 101 32.81 -15.77 4.94
N CYS A 102 31.90 -16.68 4.59
CA CYS A 102 31.47 -16.91 3.22
C CYS A 102 30.83 -15.67 2.57
N LEU A 103 29.97 -14.94 3.29
CA LEU A 103 29.41 -13.67 2.83
C LEU A 103 30.49 -12.60 2.62
N SER A 104 31.52 -12.57 3.47
CA SER A 104 32.66 -11.67 3.30
C SER A 104 33.47 -12.02 2.04
N LEU A 105 33.70 -13.32 1.81
CA LEU A 105 34.37 -13.83 0.62
C LEU A 105 33.57 -13.56 -0.66
N ALA A 106 32.24 -13.71 -0.63
CA ALA A 106 31.36 -13.41 -1.75
C ALA A 106 31.36 -11.91 -2.10
N ALA A 107 31.24 -11.03 -1.09
CA ALA A 107 31.33 -9.59 -1.29
C ALA A 107 32.71 -9.17 -1.82
N LEU A 108 33.79 -9.79 -1.33
CA LEU A 108 35.15 -9.56 -1.80
C LEU A 108 35.33 -10.04 -3.25
N ALA A 109 34.81 -11.23 -3.59
CA ALA A 109 34.82 -11.78 -4.94
C ALA A 109 34.10 -10.85 -5.91
N LEU A 110 32.94 -10.28 -5.54
CA LEU A 110 32.22 -9.32 -6.38
C LEU A 110 33.06 -8.05 -6.64
N GLN A 111 33.79 -7.57 -5.64
CA GLN A 111 34.61 -6.35 -5.77
C GLN A 111 35.93 -6.58 -6.53
N MET A 112 36.55 -7.77 -6.43
CA MET A 112 37.87 -8.09 -6.99
C MET A 112 37.81 -8.46 -8.48
N LEU A 113 38.06 -7.48 -9.37
CA LEU A 113 38.14 -7.72 -10.81
C LEU A 113 39.26 -8.69 -11.23
N GLU A 114 40.32 -8.80 -10.43
CA GLU A 114 41.48 -9.66 -10.74
C GLU A 114 41.27 -11.15 -10.39
N TRP A 115 40.25 -11.47 -9.57
CA TRP A 115 39.99 -12.83 -9.09
C TRP A 115 38.99 -13.54 -9.98
N HIS A 116 39.49 -14.20 -11.03
CA HIS A 116 38.65 -14.78 -12.09
C HIS A 116 38.23 -16.23 -11.82
N ASP A 117 39.05 -16.97 -11.06
CA ASP A 117 38.95 -18.41 -10.83
C ASP A 117 38.37 -18.76 -9.45
N VAL A 118 37.47 -17.91 -8.92
CA VAL A 118 36.92 -18.02 -7.56
C VAL A 118 36.37 -19.42 -7.29
N LEU A 119 35.44 -19.90 -8.12
CA LEU A 119 34.81 -21.19 -7.88
C LEU A 119 35.78 -22.35 -8.02
N SER A 120 36.66 -22.32 -9.02
CA SER A 120 37.68 -23.36 -9.23
C SER A 120 38.65 -23.45 -8.04
N GLN A 121 39.07 -22.30 -7.49
CA GLN A 121 39.91 -22.24 -6.30
C GLN A 121 39.16 -22.83 -5.09
N PHE A 122 37.92 -22.43 -4.83
CA PHE A 122 37.12 -22.97 -3.75
C PHE A 122 36.88 -24.48 -3.87
N ALA A 123 36.56 -24.97 -5.07
CA ALA A 123 36.38 -26.40 -5.34
C ALA A 123 37.68 -27.20 -5.08
N SER A 124 38.84 -26.67 -5.47
CA SER A 124 40.13 -27.33 -5.25
C SER A 124 40.52 -27.42 -3.76
N VAL A 125 40.26 -26.35 -3.00
CA VAL A 125 40.65 -26.23 -1.59
C VAL A 125 39.68 -26.95 -0.66
N PHE A 126 38.37 -26.80 -0.89
CA PHE A 126 37.33 -27.27 0.02
C PHE A 126 36.54 -28.49 -0.49
N GLY A 127 36.59 -28.82 -1.79
CA GLY A 127 35.77 -29.87 -2.39
C GLY A 127 36.30 -31.31 -2.25
N ASN A 128 37.60 -31.49 -2.00
CA ASN A 128 38.23 -32.83 -2.01
C ASN A 128 38.17 -33.58 -0.67
N ASN A 129 37.81 -32.92 0.43
CA ASN A 129 37.77 -33.52 1.77
C ASN A 129 36.36 -33.39 2.38
N PRO A 130 35.73 -34.48 2.85
CA PRO A 130 34.42 -34.45 3.52
C PRO A 130 34.30 -33.41 4.65
N GLU A 131 35.40 -33.16 5.39
CA GLU A 131 35.42 -32.18 6.48
C GLU A 131 35.31 -30.72 6.01
N THR A 132 35.71 -30.43 4.77
CA THR A 132 35.73 -29.07 4.20
C THR A 132 34.61 -28.81 3.20
N VAL A 133 34.00 -29.86 2.65
CA VAL A 133 32.90 -29.75 1.67
C VAL A 133 31.73 -28.94 2.21
N SER A 134 31.47 -28.99 3.52
CA SER A 134 30.43 -28.14 4.12
C SER A 134 30.71 -26.64 3.98
N CYS A 135 31.98 -26.21 3.95
CA CYS A 135 32.34 -24.81 3.72
C CYS A 135 32.12 -24.42 2.26
N LEU A 136 32.42 -25.34 1.33
CA LEU A 136 32.14 -25.15 -0.09
C LEU A 136 30.64 -24.95 -0.34
N LEU A 137 29.80 -25.83 0.20
CA LEU A 137 28.34 -25.73 0.06
C LEU A 137 27.81 -24.43 0.69
N GLU A 138 28.29 -24.05 1.88
CA GLU A 138 27.86 -22.80 2.50
C GLU A 138 28.29 -21.56 1.69
N PHE A 139 29.49 -21.56 1.08
CA PHE A 139 29.91 -20.50 0.17
C PHE A 139 29.03 -20.44 -1.09
N LEU A 140 28.78 -21.58 -1.72
CA LEU A 140 27.91 -21.67 -2.89
C LEU A 140 26.49 -21.19 -2.60
N LYS A 141 25.95 -21.49 -1.41
CA LYS A 141 24.62 -21.03 -1.00
C LYS A 141 24.54 -19.50 -0.94
N VAL A 142 25.49 -18.86 -0.25
CA VAL A 142 25.40 -17.41 0.01
C VAL A 142 25.89 -16.54 -1.15
N LEU A 143 26.59 -17.11 -2.12
CA LEU A 143 27.17 -16.36 -3.24
C LEU A 143 26.09 -15.66 -4.09
N PRO A 144 25.02 -16.33 -4.59
CA PRO A 144 23.97 -15.65 -5.34
C PRO A 144 23.20 -14.63 -4.48
N GLU A 145 22.89 -14.98 -3.23
CA GLU A 145 22.22 -14.09 -2.26
C GLU A 145 23.00 -12.76 -2.09
N GLU A 146 24.32 -12.84 -1.89
CA GLU A 146 25.15 -11.66 -1.65
C GLU A 146 25.37 -10.83 -2.92
N VAL A 147 25.42 -11.45 -4.10
CA VAL A 147 25.57 -10.73 -5.36
C VAL A 147 24.27 -10.02 -5.74
N ASN A 148 23.14 -10.72 -5.74
CA ASN A 148 21.88 -10.20 -6.28
C ASN A 148 21.06 -9.35 -5.29
N GLU A 149 21.09 -9.67 -3.98
CA GLU A 149 20.25 -8.98 -2.99
C GLU A 149 20.96 -7.81 -2.30
N ASN A 150 22.29 -7.86 -2.14
CA ASN A 150 23.03 -6.88 -1.36
C ASN A 150 23.50 -5.66 -2.19
N ARG A 151 22.58 -4.74 -2.46
CA ARG A 151 22.87 -3.44 -3.13
C ARG A 151 23.75 -2.48 -2.31
N ARG A 152 24.21 -2.86 -1.11
CA ARG A 152 25.08 -2.04 -0.26
C ARG A 152 26.56 -2.20 -0.60
N ILE A 153 26.92 -3.18 -1.42
CA ILE A 153 28.32 -3.41 -1.84
C ILE A 153 28.76 -2.25 -2.75
N PRO A 154 29.84 -1.53 -2.42
CA PRO A 154 30.29 -0.37 -3.20
C PRO A 154 31.01 -0.81 -4.48
N ILE A 155 30.28 -0.89 -5.60
CA ILE A 155 30.80 -1.21 -6.93
C ILE A 155 30.10 -0.35 -8.00
N LEU A 156 30.82 -0.07 -9.10
CA LEU A 156 30.25 0.60 -10.28
C LEU A 156 29.36 -0.38 -11.06
N GLU A 157 28.27 0.10 -11.65
CA GLU A 157 27.28 -0.75 -12.34
C GLU A 157 27.90 -1.61 -13.45
N GLU A 158 28.81 -1.04 -14.27
CA GLU A 158 29.50 -1.78 -15.34
C GLU A 158 30.33 -2.95 -14.79
N ASN A 159 31.02 -2.73 -13.67
CA ASN A 159 31.82 -3.75 -13.00
C ASN A 159 30.92 -4.79 -12.30
N TYR A 160 29.79 -4.37 -11.75
CA TYR A 160 28.81 -5.26 -11.14
C TYR A 160 28.24 -6.25 -12.16
N GLN A 161 27.78 -5.77 -13.32
CA GLN A 161 27.22 -6.62 -14.37
C GLN A 161 28.24 -7.65 -14.88
N LEU A 162 29.48 -7.22 -15.11
CA LEU A 162 30.57 -8.11 -15.51
C LEU A 162 30.83 -9.19 -14.45
N ARG A 163 30.97 -8.79 -13.18
CA ARG A 163 31.33 -9.71 -12.09
C ARG A 163 30.20 -10.64 -11.70
N SER A 164 28.96 -10.17 -11.72
CA SER A 164 27.77 -10.99 -11.48
C SER A 164 27.73 -12.15 -12.46
N LYS A 165 27.90 -11.87 -13.76
CA LYS A 165 27.94 -12.90 -14.81
C LYS A 165 29.09 -13.90 -14.59
N GLN A 166 30.30 -13.41 -14.33
CA GLN A 166 31.48 -14.27 -14.14
C GLN A 166 31.38 -15.17 -12.90
N LEU A 167 30.73 -14.69 -11.84
CA LEU A 167 30.60 -15.43 -10.58
C LEU A 167 29.44 -16.42 -10.61
N LEU A 168 28.32 -16.04 -11.23
CA LEU A 168 27.08 -16.81 -11.22
C LEU A 168 26.84 -17.51 -12.56
N THR A 169 26.36 -16.79 -13.57
CA THR A 169 25.91 -17.36 -14.86
C THR A 169 26.97 -18.26 -15.52
N ASP A 170 28.22 -17.83 -15.60
CA ASP A 170 29.30 -18.59 -16.26
C ASP A 170 29.70 -19.85 -15.47
N ASN A 171 29.33 -19.95 -14.18
CA ASN A 171 29.66 -21.06 -13.28
C ASN A 171 28.48 -22.00 -13.00
N ALA A 172 27.28 -21.74 -13.53
CA ALA A 172 26.06 -22.48 -13.21
C ALA A 172 26.19 -24.01 -13.45
N GLU A 173 26.76 -24.42 -14.59
CA GLU A 173 26.94 -25.85 -14.91
C GLU A 173 27.96 -26.55 -13.99
N GLU A 174 29.00 -25.83 -13.58
CA GLU A 174 30.01 -26.34 -12.63
C GLU A 174 29.37 -26.62 -11.27
N VAL A 175 28.54 -25.69 -10.79
CA VAL A 175 27.82 -25.83 -9.52
C VAL A 175 26.89 -27.03 -9.56
N LEU A 176 26.08 -27.18 -10.61
CA LEU A 176 25.22 -28.36 -10.78
C LEU A 176 26.01 -29.67 -10.73
N ARG A 177 27.21 -29.70 -11.32
CA ARG A 177 28.09 -30.89 -11.27
C ARG A 177 28.62 -31.16 -9.87
N ILE A 178 29.07 -30.12 -9.17
CA ILE A 178 29.55 -30.22 -7.78
C ILE A 178 28.43 -30.76 -6.88
N LEU A 179 27.21 -30.23 -7.00
CA LEU A 179 26.06 -30.68 -6.22
C LEU A 179 25.72 -32.15 -6.45
N LEU A 180 25.74 -32.60 -7.72
CA LEU A 180 25.50 -33.99 -8.06
C LEU A 180 26.58 -34.93 -7.47
N ILE A 181 27.86 -34.54 -7.58
CA ILE A 181 28.98 -35.30 -6.99
C ILE A 181 28.84 -35.36 -5.46
N CYS A 182 28.44 -34.25 -4.83
CA CYS A 182 28.23 -34.19 -3.38
C CYS A 182 27.13 -35.18 -2.95
N LEU A 183 25.99 -35.23 -3.65
CA LEU A 183 24.90 -36.18 -3.34
C LEU A 183 25.31 -37.64 -3.56
N GLN A 184 26.08 -37.93 -4.61
CA GLN A 184 26.52 -39.30 -4.90
C GLN A 184 27.53 -39.81 -3.86
N ASN A 185 28.40 -38.92 -3.37
CA ASN A 185 29.46 -39.28 -2.41
C ASN A 185 29.00 -39.27 -0.95
N SER A 186 27.89 -38.59 -0.62
CA SER A 186 27.37 -38.49 0.76
C SER A 186 26.62 -39.73 1.26
N GLY A 187 26.31 -40.69 0.39
CA GLY A 187 25.58 -41.91 0.76
C GLY A 187 24.20 -41.59 1.34
N SER A 188 23.92 -42.01 2.58
CA SER A 188 22.66 -41.73 3.29
C SER A 188 22.77 -40.56 4.28
N ASN A 189 23.77 -39.68 4.14
CA ASN A 189 23.94 -38.55 5.07
C ASN A 189 22.98 -37.40 4.74
N THR A 190 21.84 -37.39 5.43
CA THR A 190 20.75 -36.44 5.19
C THR A 190 21.15 -34.97 5.38
N GLU A 191 22.05 -34.68 6.32
CA GLU A 191 22.51 -33.30 6.57
C GLU A 191 23.32 -32.72 5.40
N TYR A 192 24.04 -33.57 4.65
CA TYR A 192 24.69 -33.14 3.42
C TYR A 192 23.66 -32.93 2.29
N HIS A 193 22.64 -33.79 2.21
CA HIS A 193 21.57 -33.63 1.22
C HIS A 193 20.77 -32.34 1.43
N LYS A 194 20.45 -31.98 2.69
CA LYS A 194 19.83 -30.69 3.03
C LYS A 194 20.65 -29.52 2.49
N LYS A 195 21.97 -29.50 2.76
CA LYS A 195 22.86 -28.43 2.28
C LYS A 195 22.93 -28.38 0.76
N VAL A 196 22.93 -29.51 0.07
CA VAL A 196 22.89 -29.52 -1.40
C VAL A 196 21.59 -28.89 -1.92
N PHE A 197 20.44 -29.25 -1.35
CA PHE A 197 19.16 -28.65 -1.74
C PHE A 197 19.06 -27.17 -1.40
N GLU A 198 19.60 -26.72 -0.26
CA GLU A 198 19.70 -25.29 0.05
C GLU A 198 20.54 -24.51 -0.97
N VAL A 199 21.64 -25.11 -1.46
CA VAL A 199 22.45 -24.48 -2.52
C VAL A 199 21.68 -24.46 -3.84
N LEU A 200 21.07 -25.58 -4.24
CA LEU A 200 20.28 -25.64 -5.47
C LEU A 200 19.16 -24.60 -5.45
N LEU A 201 18.46 -24.46 -4.32
CA LEU A 201 17.40 -23.48 -4.13
C LEU A 201 17.91 -22.04 -4.32
N SER A 202 19.01 -21.66 -3.66
CA SER A 202 19.60 -20.31 -3.78
C SER A 202 19.97 -19.96 -5.22
N TRP A 203 20.56 -20.91 -5.96
CA TRP A 203 20.94 -20.70 -7.36
C TRP A 203 19.75 -20.70 -8.33
N LEU A 204 18.66 -21.40 -8.01
CA LEU A 204 17.42 -21.29 -8.79
C LEU A 204 16.74 -19.93 -8.56
N TYR A 205 16.69 -19.46 -7.32
CA TYR A 205 16.17 -18.12 -7.00
C TYR A 205 16.95 -16.99 -7.67
N SER A 206 18.24 -17.19 -7.92
CA SER A 206 19.07 -16.20 -8.59
C SER A 206 18.75 -16.04 -10.08
N GLY A 207 18.09 -17.03 -10.69
CA GLY A 207 17.81 -17.08 -12.12
C GLY A 207 19.04 -17.36 -13.00
N ASP A 208 20.19 -17.68 -12.41
CA ASP A 208 21.44 -17.91 -13.14
C ASP A 208 21.57 -19.34 -13.69
N ILE A 209 20.83 -20.30 -13.13
CA ILE A 209 20.74 -21.66 -13.68
C ILE A 209 19.63 -21.69 -14.74
N PRO A 210 19.95 -21.91 -16.02
CA PRO A 210 18.93 -22.11 -17.04
C PRO A 210 18.12 -23.38 -16.72
N ILE A 211 16.80 -23.27 -16.65
CA ILE A 211 15.92 -24.39 -16.28
C ILE A 211 16.08 -25.61 -17.21
N ASN A 212 16.37 -25.37 -18.50
CA ASN A 212 16.65 -26.42 -19.49
C ASN A 212 17.91 -27.25 -19.17
N SER A 213 18.89 -26.68 -18.44
CA SER A 213 20.05 -27.44 -17.97
C SER A 213 19.67 -28.48 -16.90
N LEU A 214 18.55 -28.28 -16.18
CA LEU A 214 18.02 -29.26 -15.25
C LEU A 214 17.28 -30.43 -15.93
N ALA A 215 16.72 -30.25 -17.13
CA ALA A 215 16.09 -31.36 -17.84
C ALA A 215 17.05 -32.52 -18.14
N ALA A 216 18.33 -32.22 -18.36
CA ALA A 216 19.36 -33.24 -18.57
C ALA A 216 20.03 -33.70 -17.27
N ASN A 217 19.70 -33.09 -16.12
CA ASN A 217 20.39 -33.31 -14.86
C ASN A 217 19.57 -34.21 -13.92
N PRO A 218 20.17 -35.28 -13.34
CA PRO A 218 19.50 -36.14 -12.37
C PRO A 218 18.94 -35.41 -11.13
N LEU A 219 19.47 -34.23 -10.79
CA LEU A 219 19.00 -33.41 -9.67
C LEU A 219 17.49 -33.10 -9.74
N LEU A 220 16.93 -32.96 -10.94
CA LEU A 220 15.49 -32.79 -11.10
C LEU A 220 14.72 -33.99 -10.51
N GLY A 221 15.08 -35.21 -10.92
CA GLY A 221 14.45 -36.43 -10.41
C GLY A 221 14.68 -36.62 -8.91
N LEU A 222 15.91 -36.42 -8.45
CA LEU A 222 16.29 -36.56 -7.04
C LEU A 222 15.53 -35.59 -6.12
N SER A 223 15.18 -34.40 -6.60
CA SER A 223 14.39 -33.43 -5.84
C SER A 223 12.96 -33.93 -5.57
N PHE A 224 12.34 -34.61 -6.55
CA PHE A 224 11.03 -35.23 -6.36
C PHE A 224 11.10 -36.50 -5.50
N GLU A 225 12.15 -37.32 -5.65
CA GLU A 225 12.37 -38.51 -4.83
C GLU A 225 12.58 -38.16 -3.35
N ALA A 226 13.23 -37.01 -3.07
CA ALA A 226 13.45 -36.53 -1.72
C ALA A 226 12.16 -36.20 -0.94
N LEU A 227 11.02 -35.98 -1.62
CA LEU A 227 9.71 -35.81 -0.98
C LEU A 227 9.24 -37.06 -0.21
N GLN A 228 9.85 -38.21 -0.44
CA GLN A 228 9.56 -39.45 0.31
C GLN A 228 10.31 -39.52 1.65
N SER A 229 11.28 -38.63 1.89
CA SER A 229 12.07 -38.58 3.12
C SER A 229 11.53 -37.53 4.06
N GLU A 230 11.13 -37.92 5.28
CA GLU A 230 10.62 -36.98 6.29
C GLU A 230 11.66 -35.92 6.69
N GLU A 231 12.94 -36.28 6.70
CA GLU A 231 14.02 -35.36 7.06
C GLU A 231 14.36 -34.34 5.95
N LEU A 232 14.05 -34.65 4.68
CA LEU A 232 14.34 -33.77 3.53
C LEU A 232 13.10 -33.07 2.98
N TYR A 233 11.92 -33.38 3.52
CA TYR A 233 10.64 -32.99 2.95
C TYR A 233 10.55 -31.48 2.68
N ASP A 234 10.79 -30.64 3.68
CA ASP A 234 10.68 -29.17 3.55
C ASP A 234 11.64 -28.61 2.50
N ASN A 235 12.90 -29.06 2.52
CA ASN A 235 13.91 -28.66 1.55
C ASN A 235 13.51 -29.08 0.12
N ALA A 236 12.96 -30.29 -0.03
CA ALA A 236 12.52 -30.82 -1.30
C ALA A 236 11.29 -30.06 -1.83
N VAL A 237 10.33 -29.71 -0.96
CA VAL A 237 9.17 -28.87 -1.31
C VAL A 237 9.65 -27.53 -1.85
N ASP A 238 10.53 -26.84 -1.15
CA ASP A 238 11.03 -25.52 -1.57
C ASP A 238 11.74 -25.59 -2.94
N VAL A 239 12.61 -26.59 -3.14
CA VAL A 239 13.29 -26.81 -4.42
C VAL A 239 12.31 -27.14 -5.55
N VAL A 240 11.34 -28.03 -5.32
CA VAL A 240 10.36 -28.42 -6.33
C VAL A 240 9.46 -27.24 -6.71
N CYS A 241 8.99 -26.47 -5.73
CA CYS A 241 8.23 -25.23 -5.99
C CYS A 241 9.04 -24.26 -6.85
N GLN A 242 10.33 -24.06 -6.52
CA GLN A 242 11.17 -23.15 -7.29
C GLN A 242 11.45 -23.66 -8.72
N ILE A 243 11.69 -24.96 -8.90
CA ILE A 243 11.85 -25.57 -10.23
C ILE A 243 10.61 -25.32 -11.11
N ILE A 244 9.41 -25.49 -10.53
CA ILE A 244 8.14 -25.23 -11.23
C ILE A 244 8.04 -23.75 -11.59
N GLN A 245 8.34 -22.86 -10.65
CA GLN A 245 8.30 -21.42 -10.85
C GLN A 245 9.25 -20.94 -11.97
N GLU A 246 10.48 -21.45 -12.00
CA GLU A 246 11.46 -21.12 -13.05
C GLU A 246 11.05 -21.66 -14.44
N SER A 247 10.19 -22.67 -14.49
CA SER A 247 9.64 -23.23 -15.75
C SER A 247 8.33 -22.59 -16.22
N GLN A 248 7.91 -21.46 -15.62
CA GLN A 248 6.66 -20.76 -15.96
C GLN A 248 6.62 -20.24 -17.41
N ASP A 249 7.77 -20.00 -18.05
CA ASP A 249 7.84 -19.66 -19.47
C ASP A 249 7.67 -20.93 -20.31
N ILE A 250 6.41 -21.28 -20.57
CA ILE A 250 6.02 -22.57 -21.15
C ILE A 250 6.73 -22.84 -22.49
N PRO A 251 6.68 -21.96 -23.51
CA PRO A 251 7.32 -22.22 -24.81
C PRO A 251 8.80 -22.61 -24.70
N ASP A 252 9.55 -21.92 -23.85
CA ASP A 252 10.99 -22.12 -23.70
C ASP A 252 11.35 -23.29 -22.76
N SER A 253 10.41 -23.69 -21.90
CA SER A 253 10.62 -24.70 -20.85
C SER A 253 9.93 -26.04 -21.11
N LEU A 254 9.21 -26.21 -22.24
CA LEU A 254 8.47 -27.43 -22.60
C LEU A 254 9.25 -28.74 -22.34
N PRO A 255 10.54 -28.89 -22.72
CA PRO A 255 11.28 -30.13 -22.50
C PRO A 255 11.44 -30.50 -21.01
N VAL A 256 11.54 -29.49 -20.13
CA VAL A 256 11.62 -29.70 -18.68
C VAL A 256 10.23 -30.01 -18.12
N ILE A 257 9.20 -29.29 -18.59
CA ILE A 257 7.81 -29.50 -18.17
C ILE A 257 7.35 -30.93 -18.48
N GLU A 258 7.71 -31.47 -19.65
CA GLU A 258 7.44 -32.86 -20.05
C GLU A 258 8.06 -33.90 -19.09
N GLN A 259 9.12 -33.52 -18.35
CA GLN A 259 9.71 -34.36 -17.31
C GLN A 259 9.12 -34.09 -15.92
N ILE A 260 8.75 -32.86 -15.61
CA ILE A 260 8.12 -32.49 -14.34
C ILE A 260 6.74 -33.14 -14.22
N TYR A 261 5.94 -33.04 -15.28
CA TYR A 261 4.52 -33.41 -15.25
C TYR A 261 4.26 -34.89 -14.84
N PRO A 262 4.95 -35.91 -15.38
CA PRO A 262 4.79 -37.30 -14.93
C PRO A 262 5.16 -37.54 -13.46
N ARG A 263 5.96 -36.66 -12.84
CA ARG A 263 6.37 -36.74 -11.44
C ARG A 263 5.38 -36.04 -10.50
N LEU A 264 4.60 -35.08 -11.00
CA LEU A 264 3.55 -34.41 -10.24
C LEU A 264 2.33 -35.32 -10.01
N LEU A 265 1.93 -36.11 -11.01
CA LEU A 265 0.71 -36.92 -10.96
C LEU A 265 0.67 -37.90 -9.76
N PRO A 266 1.74 -38.66 -9.44
CA PRO A 266 1.72 -39.60 -8.33
C PRO A 266 1.64 -38.93 -6.95
N LEU A 267 1.96 -37.63 -6.83
CA LEU A 267 1.99 -36.92 -5.54
C LEU A 267 0.59 -36.71 -4.92
N ARG A 268 -0.48 -36.85 -5.71
CA ARG A 268 -1.85 -36.67 -5.21
C ARG A 268 -2.26 -37.77 -4.24
N GLU A 269 -1.77 -39.00 -4.42
CA GLU A 269 -2.11 -40.11 -3.52
C GLU A 269 -1.48 -39.91 -2.12
N PRO A 270 -0.17 -39.62 -1.99
CA PRO A 270 0.42 -39.18 -0.72
C PRO A 270 -0.29 -37.99 -0.07
N LEU A 271 -0.71 -36.99 -0.86
CA LEU A 271 -1.50 -35.87 -0.35
C LEU A 271 -2.82 -36.35 0.28
N LYS A 272 -3.56 -37.25 -0.38
CA LYS A 272 -4.81 -37.80 0.17
C LYS A 272 -4.60 -38.59 1.45
N ILE A 273 -3.50 -39.35 1.52
CA ILE A 273 -3.10 -40.06 2.75
C ILE A 273 -2.85 -39.02 3.85
N ALA A 274 -2.04 -37.98 3.60
CA ALA A 274 -1.74 -36.94 4.56
C ALA A 274 -2.97 -36.14 5.03
N ILE A 275 -3.95 -35.90 4.15
CA ILE A 275 -5.22 -35.24 4.50
C ILE A 275 -6.04 -36.04 5.52
N THR A 276 -5.95 -37.37 5.45
CA THR A 276 -6.72 -38.28 6.32
C THR A 276 -5.95 -38.72 7.56
N ALA A 277 -4.63 -38.55 7.57
CA ALA A 277 -3.78 -38.79 8.72
C ALA A 277 -3.92 -37.67 9.77
N GLU A 278 -3.83 -38.03 11.05
CA GLU A 278 -3.71 -37.07 12.14
C GLU A 278 -2.27 -36.54 12.20
N ASP A 279 -2.09 -35.26 12.52
CA ASP A 279 -0.79 -34.58 12.71
C ASP A 279 0.15 -34.50 11.48
N GLU A 280 -0.34 -34.66 10.24
CA GLU A 280 0.46 -34.47 9.01
C GLU A 280 0.22 -33.11 8.31
N GLU A 281 -0.11 -32.06 9.07
CA GLU A 281 -0.40 -30.72 8.56
C GLU A 281 0.74 -30.16 7.68
N ASP A 282 2.00 -30.35 8.08
CA ASP A 282 3.16 -29.87 7.32
C ASP A 282 3.31 -30.57 5.96
N LYS A 283 2.96 -31.86 5.86
CA LYS A 283 2.94 -32.58 4.58
C LYS A 283 1.80 -32.07 3.69
N VAL A 284 0.61 -31.83 4.26
CA VAL A 284 -0.50 -31.25 3.49
C VAL A 284 -0.13 -29.85 2.98
N ARG A 285 0.49 -29.02 3.83
CA ARG A 285 1.00 -27.68 3.48
C ARG A 285 2.01 -27.76 2.35
N GLY A 286 2.99 -28.67 2.43
CA GLY A 286 4.02 -28.85 1.41
C GLY A 286 3.45 -29.26 0.05
N TYR A 287 2.59 -30.27 0.01
CA TYR A 287 1.91 -30.67 -1.22
C TYR A 287 1.00 -29.59 -1.79
N CYS A 288 0.27 -28.88 -0.93
CA CYS A 288 -0.57 -27.75 -1.33
C CYS A 288 0.25 -26.67 -2.05
N ARG A 289 1.44 -26.33 -1.55
CA ARG A 289 2.37 -25.39 -2.21
C ARG A 289 2.78 -25.93 -3.59
N ILE A 290 3.23 -27.18 -3.69
CA ILE A 290 3.68 -27.78 -4.96
C ILE A 290 2.57 -27.73 -6.01
N PHE A 291 1.36 -28.20 -5.67
CA PHE A 291 0.25 -28.25 -6.62
C PHE A 291 -0.23 -26.85 -7.01
N THR A 292 -0.28 -25.91 -6.07
CA THR A 292 -0.66 -24.52 -6.36
C THR A 292 0.35 -23.85 -7.29
N HIS A 293 1.66 -23.97 -7.03
CA HIS A 293 2.69 -23.46 -7.93
C HIS A 293 2.60 -24.08 -9.32
N ALA A 294 2.32 -25.39 -9.42
CA ALA A 294 2.13 -26.06 -10.71
C ALA A 294 0.87 -25.57 -11.44
N GLY A 295 -0.24 -25.43 -10.73
CA GLY A 295 -1.50 -24.92 -11.28
C GLY A 295 -1.37 -23.50 -11.80
N GLU A 296 -0.66 -22.63 -11.07
CA GLU A 296 -0.43 -21.24 -11.46
C GLU A 296 0.57 -21.11 -12.61
N SER A 297 1.72 -21.78 -12.54
CA SER A 297 2.80 -21.67 -13.54
C SER A 297 2.40 -22.31 -14.87
N TYR A 298 1.59 -23.38 -14.83
CA TYR A 298 1.15 -24.11 -16.03
C TYR A 298 -0.30 -23.82 -16.40
N LEU A 299 -0.88 -22.73 -15.92
CA LEU A 299 -2.29 -22.38 -16.17
C LEU A 299 -2.67 -22.42 -17.66
N PRO A 300 -1.85 -21.91 -18.62
CA PRO A 300 -2.16 -22.07 -20.05
C PRO A 300 -2.30 -23.54 -20.49
N LEU A 301 -1.47 -24.44 -19.96
CA LEU A 301 -1.57 -25.88 -20.25
C LEU A 301 -2.77 -26.51 -19.54
N VAL A 302 -3.12 -26.06 -18.34
CA VAL A 302 -4.34 -26.49 -17.63
C VAL A 302 -5.58 -26.23 -18.48
N VAL A 303 -5.65 -25.07 -19.14
CA VAL A 303 -6.79 -24.72 -19.99
C VAL A 303 -6.73 -25.44 -21.33
N GLN A 304 -5.58 -25.46 -22.02
CA GLN A 304 -5.45 -26.10 -23.34
C GLN A 304 -5.61 -27.63 -23.27
N HIS A 305 -5.15 -28.26 -22.20
CA HIS A 305 -5.15 -29.71 -21.99
C HIS A 305 -5.91 -30.09 -20.71
N ALA A 306 -7.14 -29.57 -20.57
CA ALA A 306 -7.99 -29.72 -19.40
C ALA A 306 -8.09 -31.15 -18.84
N GLU A 307 -8.22 -32.16 -19.70
CA GLU A 307 -8.33 -33.56 -19.25
C GLU A 307 -7.02 -34.12 -18.69
N GLY A 308 -5.87 -33.72 -19.26
CA GLY A 308 -4.57 -34.13 -18.74
C GLY A 308 -4.32 -33.50 -17.38
N PHE A 309 -4.38 -32.16 -17.33
CA PHE A 309 -4.01 -31.38 -16.16
C PHE A 309 -5.06 -31.35 -15.05
N ARG A 310 -6.23 -31.96 -15.26
CA ARG A 310 -7.32 -32.04 -14.27
C ARG A 310 -6.85 -32.53 -12.90
N ASN A 311 -5.94 -33.51 -12.87
CA ASN A 311 -5.42 -34.06 -11.61
C ASN A 311 -4.76 -33.01 -10.71
N ILE A 312 -4.09 -32.01 -11.29
CA ILE A 312 -3.48 -30.91 -10.53
C ILE A 312 -4.58 -30.04 -9.92
N VAL A 313 -5.59 -29.67 -10.71
CA VAL A 313 -6.73 -28.87 -10.24
C VAL A 313 -7.50 -29.58 -9.13
N GLU A 314 -7.73 -30.89 -9.27
CA GLU A 314 -8.40 -31.68 -8.24
C GLU A 314 -7.54 -31.85 -6.98
N ALA A 315 -6.21 -31.95 -7.09
CA ALA A 315 -5.32 -31.95 -5.93
C ALA A 315 -5.38 -30.61 -5.16
N ILE A 316 -5.47 -29.48 -5.87
CA ILE A 316 -5.68 -28.16 -5.27
C ILE A 316 -7.06 -28.10 -4.60
N ALA A 317 -8.09 -28.70 -5.20
CA ALA A 317 -9.42 -28.82 -4.58
C ALA A 317 -9.40 -29.69 -3.31
N ASP A 318 -8.66 -30.79 -3.31
CA ASP A 318 -8.46 -31.65 -2.14
C ASP A 318 -7.80 -30.83 -1.00
N CYS A 319 -6.78 -30.01 -1.30
CA CYS A 319 -6.15 -29.10 -0.32
C CYS A 319 -7.12 -28.03 0.17
N THR A 320 -7.95 -27.49 -0.72
CA THR A 320 -8.93 -26.45 -0.38
C THR A 320 -10.04 -26.97 0.54
N ALA A 321 -10.33 -28.27 0.48
CA ALA A 321 -11.28 -28.93 1.37
C ALA A 321 -10.70 -29.29 2.76
N TYR A 322 -9.40 -29.09 2.97
CA TYR A 322 -8.74 -29.35 4.24
C TYR A 322 -9.18 -28.37 5.34
N HIS A 323 -9.13 -28.80 6.59
CA HIS A 323 -9.74 -28.07 7.72
C HIS A 323 -8.90 -26.88 8.22
N ASP A 324 -7.59 -26.87 7.98
CA ASP A 324 -6.72 -25.76 8.35
C ASP A 324 -6.85 -24.59 7.35
N THR A 325 -7.33 -23.46 7.85
CA THR A 325 -7.55 -22.23 7.10
C THR A 325 -6.26 -21.63 6.53
N GLU A 326 -5.09 -21.84 7.16
CA GLU A 326 -3.83 -21.32 6.63
C GLU A 326 -3.40 -22.03 5.35
N ILE A 327 -3.56 -23.35 5.30
CA ILE A 327 -3.31 -24.14 4.10
C ILE A 327 -4.31 -23.79 3.00
N VAL A 328 -5.59 -23.66 3.35
CA VAL A 328 -6.64 -23.31 2.38
C VAL A 328 -6.34 -21.98 1.68
N ARG A 329 -5.80 -20.98 2.39
CA ARG A 329 -5.42 -19.67 1.79
C ARG A 329 -4.41 -19.78 0.66
N ILE A 330 -3.54 -20.79 0.68
CA ILE A 330 -2.52 -21.00 -0.37
C ILE A 330 -3.18 -21.16 -1.75
N THR A 331 -4.39 -21.75 -1.82
CA THR A 331 -5.03 -22.10 -3.08
C THR A 331 -5.79 -20.95 -3.74
N PHE A 332 -6.05 -19.85 -3.03
CA PHE A 332 -6.93 -18.78 -3.49
C PHE A 332 -6.40 -18.04 -4.74
N GLY A 333 -5.10 -17.80 -4.81
CA GLY A 333 -4.46 -17.18 -5.97
C GLY A 333 -4.70 -17.97 -7.25
N PHE A 334 -4.59 -19.30 -7.16
CA PHE A 334 -4.88 -20.21 -8.26
C PHE A 334 -6.35 -20.17 -8.69
N TRP A 335 -7.31 -20.26 -7.74
CA TRP A 335 -8.73 -20.27 -8.08
C TRP A 335 -9.16 -19.02 -8.82
N HIS A 336 -8.68 -17.85 -8.37
CA HIS A 336 -8.95 -16.58 -9.01
C HIS A 336 -8.39 -16.53 -10.44
N ARG A 337 -7.12 -16.89 -10.63
CA ARG A 337 -6.49 -16.89 -11.96
C ARG A 337 -7.15 -17.88 -12.93
N LEU A 338 -7.54 -19.07 -12.43
CA LEU A 338 -8.26 -20.05 -13.24
C LEU A 338 -9.64 -19.53 -13.63
N ALA A 339 -10.37 -18.92 -12.70
CA ALA A 339 -11.68 -18.35 -12.98
C ALA A 339 -11.62 -17.21 -14.00
N ASP A 340 -10.70 -16.27 -13.81
CA ASP A 340 -10.48 -15.15 -14.73
C ASP A 340 -10.15 -15.65 -16.15
N THR A 341 -9.25 -16.62 -16.26
CA THR A 341 -8.89 -17.22 -17.56
C THR A 341 -10.08 -17.94 -18.20
N LEU A 342 -10.84 -18.75 -17.45
CA LEU A 342 -12.00 -19.49 -17.98
C LEU A 342 -13.20 -18.58 -18.32
N TYR A 343 -13.27 -17.38 -17.73
CA TYR A 343 -14.32 -16.41 -18.03
C TYR A 343 -14.16 -15.82 -19.43
N GLU A 344 -12.95 -15.78 -19.97
CA GLU A 344 -12.70 -15.24 -21.30
C GLU A 344 -13.45 -16.02 -22.40
N PRO A 345 -14.07 -15.32 -23.39
CA PRO A 345 -14.89 -15.97 -24.43
C PRO A 345 -14.18 -17.07 -25.23
N ARG A 346 -12.85 -16.97 -25.39
CA ARG A 346 -12.04 -17.97 -26.10
C ARG A 346 -12.00 -19.34 -25.42
N HIS A 347 -12.35 -19.43 -24.14
CA HIS A 347 -12.33 -20.66 -23.34
C HIS A 347 -13.73 -21.20 -23.01
N ALA A 348 -14.78 -20.68 -23.66
CA ALA A 348 -16.17 -21.06 -23.42
C ALA A 348 -16.46 -22.57 -23.61
N GLU A 349 -15.77 -23.25 -24.52
CA GLU A 349 -15.93 -24.70 -24.74
C GLU A 349 -15.24 -25.54 -23.66
N ILE A 350 -14.22 -24.99 -23.00
CA ILE A 350 -13.42 -25.67 -21.98
C ILE A 350 -14.03 -25.49 -20.59
N LYS A 351 -14.61 -24.31 -20.32
CA LYS A 351 -15.25 -23.95 -19.06
C LYS A 351 -16.16 -25.05 -18.46
N PRO A 352 -17.10 -25.67 -19.21
CA PRO A 352 -17.97 -26.72 -18.68
C PRO A 352 -17.23 -27.94 -18.11
N LYS A 353 -15.98 -28.18 -18.53
CA LYS A 353 -15.17 -29.28 -18.00
C LYS A 353 -14.79 -29.06 -16.53
N PHE A 354 -14.83 -27.83 -16.02
CA PHE A 354 -14.49 -27.50 -14.64
C PHE A 354 -15.72 -27.19 -13.77
N ASP A 355 -16.93 -27.20 -14.33
CA ASP A 355 -18.18 -26.85 -13.64
C ASP A 355 -18.37 -27.66 -12.35
N ASP A 356 -18.07 -28.96 -12.37
CA ASP A 356 -18.25 -29.83 -11.23
C ASP A 356 -17.27 -29.52 -10.09
N ILE A 357 -16.03 -29.15 -10.43
CA ILE A 357 -15.00 -28.72 -9.48
C ILE A 357 -15.41 -27.40 -8.82
N PHE A 358 -15.80 -26.40 -9.60
CA PHE A 358 -16.26 -25.11 -9.05
C PHE A 358 -17.57 -25.27 -8.26
N ALA A 359 -18.47 -26.18 -8.65
CA ALA A 359 -19.69 -26.44 -7.91
C ALA A 359 -19.38 -27.07 -6.54
N ASN A 360 -18.45 -28.01 -6.47
CA ASN A 360 -17.98 -28.57 -5.20
C ASN A 360 -17.22 -27.51 -4.37
N LEU A 361 -16.46 -26.63 -5.02
CA LEU A 361 -15.75 -25.54 -4.35
C LEU A 361 -16.70 -24.61 -3.59
N VAL A 362 -17.89 -24.29 -4.14
CA VAL A 362 -18.93 -23.55 -3.42
C VAL A 362 -19.35 -24.28 -2.14
N ASP A 363 -19.59 -25.59 -2.19
CA ASP A 363 -19.97 -26.38 -1.01
C ASP A 363 -18.85 -26.44 0.03
N VAL A 364 -17.59 -26.51 -0.40
CA VAL A 364 -16.40 -26.45 0.46
C VAL A 364 -16.30 -25.08 1.13
N MET A 365 -16.43 -24.00 0.37
CA MET A 365 -16.36 -22.63 0.89
C MET A 365 -17.48 -22.38 1.91
N ILE A 366 -18.72 -22.81 1.65
CA ILE A 366 -19.82 -22.69 2.62
C ILE A 366 -19.49 -23.43 3.92
N ARG A 367 -18.86 -24.61 3.85
CA ARG A 367 -18.42 -25.34 5.05
C ARG A 367 -17.37 -24.57 5.86
N HIS A 368 -16.36 -24.01 5.21
CA HIS A 368 -15.32 -23.21 5.86
C HIS A 368 -15.81 -21.88 6.45
N LEU A 369 -16.96 -21.37 5.99
CA LEU A 369 -17.60 -20.18 6.55
C LEU A 369 -18.28 -20.43 7.92
N HIS A 370 -18.41 -21.68 8.36
CA HIS A 370 -19.04 -22.01 9.63
C HIS A 370 -18.21 -21.51 10.80
N TYR A 371 -18.86 -20.81 11.73
CA TYR A 371 -18.26 -20.55 13.02
C TYR A 371 -18.03 -21.87 13.78
N PRO A 372 -16.98 -21.95 14.62
CA PRO A 372 -16.79 -23.11 15.47
C PRO A 372 -18.00 -23.33 16.41
N LYS A 373 -18.31 -24.59 16.72
CA LYS A 373 -19.46 -24.97 17.57
C LYS A 373 -19.26 -24.69 19.06
N LEU A 374 -18.01 -24.66 19.52
CA LEU A 374 -17.66 -24.38 20.92
C LEU A 374 -17.49 -22.87 21.10
N ASP A 375 -17.80 -22.37 22.31
CA ASP A 375 -17.24 -21.12 22.83
C ASP A 375 -15.72 -21.31 23.03
N VAL A 376 -15.00 -21.48 21.93
CA VAL A 376 -13.56 -21.37 21.92
C VAL A 376 -13.29 -19.93 22.31
N ASN A 377 -12.64 -19.71 23.45
CA ASN A 377 -12.17 -18.39 23.85
C ASN A 377 -11.10 -17.93 22.85
N TRP A 378 -11.53 -17.46 21.69
CA TRP A 378 -10.67 -16.85 20.70
C TRP A 378 -10.07 -15.60 21.32
N THR A 379 -8.79 -15.41 21.06
CA THR A 379 -8.17 -14.10 21.25
C THR A 379 -8.82 -13.10 20.29
N ALA A 380 -8.71 -11.80 20.56
CA ALA A 380 -9.18 -10.78 19.63
C ALA A 380 -8.54 -10.96 18.24
N GLN A 381 -7.23 -11.26 18.23
CA GLN A 381 -6.47 -11.57 17.02
C GLN A 381 -7.09 -12.74 16.21
N LYS A 382 -7.40 -13.88 16.84
CA LYS A 382 -8.00 -15.02 16.12
C LYS A 382 -9.40 -14.71 15.55
N ARG A 383 -10.19 -13.88 16.25
CA ARG A 383 -11.48 -13.38 15.72
C ARG A 383 -11.26 -12.54 14.46
N ASP A 384 -10.27 -11.66 14.48
CA ASP A 384 -9.94 -10.79 13.36
C ASP A 384 -9.38 -11.60 12.18
N GLU A 385 -8.49 -12.55 12.43
CA GLU A 385 -7.94 -13.49 11.42
C GLU A 385 -9.05 -14.30 10.75
N PHE A 386 -10.02 -14.81 11.53
CA PHE A 386 -11.17 -15.54 10.97
C PHE A 386 -12.09 -14.61 10.17
N ARG A 387 -12.33 -13.38 10.65
CA ARG A 387 -13.12 -12.40 9.89
C ARG A 387 -12.47 -12.06 8.55
N GLU A 388 -11.17 -11.81 8.55
CA GLU A 388 -10.38 -11.57 7.34
C GLU A 388 -10.44 -12.80 6.42
N PHE A 389 -10.28 -14.01 6.96
CA PHE A 389 -10.40 -15.24 6.19
C PHE A 389 -11.75 -15.34 5.46
N ARG A 390 -12.86 -15.10 6.16
CA ARG A 390 -14.21 -15.13 5.56
C ARG A 390 -14.38 -14.08 4.46
N HIS A 391 -13.74 -12.92 4.58
CA HIS A 391 -13.74 -11.90 3.53
C HIS A 391 -13.03 -12.38 2.26
N VAL A 392 -11.82 -12.96 2.40
CA VAL A 392 -11.04 -13.47 1.26
C VAL A 392 -11.73 -14.67 0.60
N MET A 393 -12.33 -15.58 1.38
CA MET A 393 -13.15 -16.66 0.83
C MET A 393 -14.35 -16.16 0.02
N GLY A 394 -14.89 -15.00 0.41
CA GLY A 394 -15.96 -14.34 -0.32
C GLY A 394 -15.56 -14.03 -1.76
N ASP A 395 -14.29 -13.76 -2.04
CA ASP A 395 -13.81 -13.52 -3.40
C ASP A 395 -13.77 -14.80 -4.23
N VAL A 396 -13.33 -15.92 -3.65
CA VAL A 396 -13.41 -17.24 -4.32
C VAL A 396 -14.87 -17.62 -4.64
N LEU A 397 -15.80 -17.31 -3.75
CA LEU A 397 -17.24 -17.53 -4.00
C LEU A 397 -17.78 -16.67 -5.15
N LYS A 398 -17.29 -15.44 -5.31
CA LYS A 398 -17.62 -14.58 -6.47
C LYS A 398 -17.09 -15.19 -7.76
N ASP A 399 -15.84 -15.64 -7.77
CA ASP A 399 -15.22 -16.34 -8.91
C ASP A 399 -16.04 -17.57 -9.32
N CYS A 400 -16.50 -18.38 -8.34
CA CYS A 400 -17.43 -19.48 -8.59
C CYS A 400 -18.75 -19.00 -9.22
N CYS A 401 -19.33 -17.91 -8.72
CA CYS A 401 -20.59 -17.34 -9.22
C CYS A 401 -20.48 -16.84 -10.67
N ILE A 402 -19.38 -16.15 -11.00
CA ILE A 402 -19.07 -15.67 -12.34
C ILE A 402 -19.00 -16.84 -13.34
N LEU A 403 -18.38 -17.96 -12.94
CA LEU A 403 -18.27 -19.12 -13.80
C LEU A 403 -19.57 -19.94 -13.88
N LEU A 404 -20.13 -20.37 -12.76
CA LEU A 404 -21.29 -21.28 -12.75
C LEU A 404 -22.61 -20.59 -13.10
N GLY A 405 -22.65 -19.26 -12.99
CA GLY A 405 -23.86 -18.46 -13.07
C GLY A 405 -24.61 -18.38 -11.74
N SER A 406 -25.40 -17.31 -11.60
CA SER A 406 -26.16 -17.00 -10.39
C SER A 406 -27.11 -18.13 -9.97
N GLU A 407 -27.88 -18.70 -10.89
CA GLU A 407 -28.86 -19.76 -10.58
C GLU A 407 -28.20 -20.95 -9.87
N ARG A 408 -27.15 -21.53 -10.46
CA ARG A 408 -26.46 -22.70 -9.90
C ARG A 408 -25.77 -22.37 -8.58
N CYS A 409 -25.09 -21.23 -8.49
CA CYS A 409 -24.39 -20.83 -7.27
C CYS A 409 -25.34 -20.55 -6.11
N LEU A 410 -26.44 -19.82 -6.35
CA LEU A 410 -27.42 -19.49 -5.32
C LEU A 410 -28.28 -20.69 -4.90
N SER A 411 -28.48 -21.67 -5.80
CA SER A 411 -29.23 -22.89 -5.49
C SER A 411 -28.62 -23.70 -4.34
N LYS A 412 -27.29 -23.66 -4.18
CA LYS A 412 -26.55 -24.38 -3.13
C LYS A 412 -26.86 -23.88 -1.72
N PRO A 413 -26.58 -22.61 -1.36
CA PRO A 413 -26.96 -22.09 -0.05
C PRO A 413 -28.48 -22.10 0.16
N TYR A 414 -29.29 -21.88 -0.88
CA TYR A 414 -30.75 -22.01 -0.78
C TYR A 414 -31.20 -23.42 -0.38
N ALA A 415 -30.64 -24.47 -1.00
CA ALA A 415 -30.94 -25.85 -0.66
C ALA A 415 -30.51 -26.19 0.77
N THR A 416 -29.34 -25.71 1.21
CA THR A 416 -28.88 -25.86 2.60
C THR A 416 -29.85 -25.19 3.58
N LEU A 417 -30.22 -23.93 3.34
CA LEU A 417 -31.17 -23.19 4.19
C LEU A 417 -32.54 -23.88 4.26
N SER A 418 -33.06 -24.32 3.12
CA SER A 418 -34.35 -25.02 3.03
C SER A 418 -34.33 -26.35 3.80
N ALA A 419 -33.23 -27.10 3.70
CA ALA A 419 -33.05 -28.35 4.45
C ALA A 419 -32.99 -28.09 5.96
N GLN A 420 -32.29 -27.04 6.40
CA GLN A 420 -32.21 -26.70 7.83
C GLN A 420 -33.55 -26.22 8.39
N LEU A 421 -34.31 -25.42 7.65
CA LEU A 421 -35.67 -25.04 8.06
C LEU A 421 -36.60 -26.24 8.14
N ALA A 422 -36.52 -27.17 7.19
CA ALA A 422 -37.29 -28.42 7.24
C ALA A 422 -36.89 -29.28 8.46
N ASN A 423 -35.60 -29.33 8.82
CA ASN A 423 -35.14 -30.01 10.03
C ASN A 423 -35.72 -29.36 11.30
N ALA A 424 -35.67 -28.03 11.40
CA ALA A 424 -36.23 -27.28 12.52
C ALA A 424 -37.74 -27.50 12.66
N ALA A 425 -38.48 -27.46 11.54
CA ALA A 425 -39.92 -27.72 11.52
C ALA A 425 -40.27 -29.16 11.98
N ASN A 426 -39.39 -30.13 11.70
CA ASN A 426 -39.52 -31.51 12.15
C ASN A 426 -38.98 -31.75 13.59
N GLY A 427 -38.66 -30.69 14.33
CA GLY A 427 -38.21 -30.77 15.73
C GLY A 427 -36.77 -31.26 15.91
N LYS A 428 -35.94 -31.29 14.85
CA LYS A 428 -34.52 -31.57 14.99
C LYS A 428 -33.76 -30.31 15.42
N PRO A 429 -32.74 -30.43 16.30
CA PRO A 429 -31.91 -29.28 16.67
C PRO A 429 -31.15 -28.78 15.43
N VAL A 430 -31.17 -27.46 15.21
CA VAL A 430 -30.44 -26.78 14.15
C VAL A 430 -29.56 -25.72 14.80
N ASP A 431 -28.27 -25.81 14.57
CA ASP A 431 -27.31 -24.83 15.06
C ASP A 431 -27.40 -23.56 14.23
N TRP A 432 -27.25 -22.39 14.85
CA TRP A 432 -27.38 -21.12 14.14
C TRP A 432 -26.29 -20.95 13.07
N GLN A 433 -25.13 -21.58 13.26
CA GLN A 433 -24.00 -21.60 12.32
C GLN A 433 -24.38 -22.26 10.99
N ASP A 434 -25.20 -23.31 11.04
CA ASP A 434 -25.66 -24.06 9.85
C ASP A 434 -26.60 -23.21 8.97
N ILE A 435 -27.14 -22.11 9.51
CA ILE A 435 -27.97 -21.12 8.82
C ILE A 435 -27.15 -19.88 8.45
N GLU A 436 -26.28 -19.40 9.34
CA GLU A 436 -25.50 -18.18 9.12
C GLU A 436 -24.46 -18.32 8.00
N ALA A 437 -23.78 -19.48 7.90
CA ALA A 437 -22.73 -19.65 6.89
C ALA A 437 -23.29 -19.63 5.44
N PRO A 438 -24.41 -20.30 5.11
CA PRO A 438 -25.07 -20.11 3.82
C PRO A 438 -25.54 -18.67 3.57
N LEU A 439 -26.07 -17.96 4.57
CA LEU A 439 -26.46 -16.55 4.43
C LEU A 439 -25.24 -15.65 4.13
N PHE A 440 -24.11 -15.91 4.77
CA PHE A 440 -22.87 -15.19 4.47
C PHE A 440 -22.43 -15.44 3.02
N SER A 441 -22.52 -16.68 2.54
CA SER A 441 -22.15 -17.00 1.15
C SER A 441 -23.05 -16.28 0.13
N LEU A 442 -24.37 -16.19 0.39
CA LEU A 442 -25.30 -15.39 -0.41
C LEU A 442 -24.86 -13.92 -0.47
N ARG A 443 -24.57 -13.32 0.68
CA ARG A 443 -24.08 -11.94 0.75
C ARG A 443 -22.77 -11.76 -0.03
N ALA A 444 -21.83 -12.70 0.09
CA ALA A 444 -20.53 -12.61 -0.57
C ALA A 444 -20.65 -12.64 -2.11
N MET A 445 -21.47 -13.54 -2.64
CA MET A 445 -21.71 -13.69 -4.08
C MET A 445 -22.56 -12.55 -4.68
N GLY A 446 -23.25 -11.77 -3.85
CA GLY A 446 -24.28 -10.83 -4.32
C GLY A 446 -23.83 -9.70 -5.25
N SER A 447 -22.52 -9.42 -5.45
CA SER A 447 -22.12 -8.50 -6.54
C SER A 447 -22.23 -9.12 -7.92
N GLU A 448 -22.07 -10.44 -8.02
CA GLU A 448 -21.96 -11.16 -9.29
C GLU A 448 -23.32 -11.68 -9.78
N VAL A 449 -24.38 -11.38 -9.03
CA VAL A 449 -25.73 -11.82 -9.34
C VAL A 449 -26.44 -10.75 -10.16
N ASP A 450 -26.91 -11.13 -11.34
CA ASP A 450 -27.66 -10.24 -12.22
C ASP A 450 -28.93 -9.69 -11.54
N GLU A 451 -29.26 -8.42 -11.80
CA GLU A 451 -30.51 -7.80 -11.32
C GLU A 451 -31.77 -8.45 -11.89
N GLU A 452 -31.66 -9.20 -12.98
CA GLU A 452 -32.75 -9.92 -13.65
C GLU A 452 -32.92 -11.37 -13.16
N GLU A 453 -32.09 -11.84 -12.23
CA GLU A 453 -32.20 -13.19 -11.67
C GLU A 453 -33.57 -13.36 -10.99
N ASN A 454 -34.39 -14.27 -11.51
CA ASN A 454 -35.80 -14.39 -11.14
C ASN A 454 -36.23 -15.81 -10.79
N ILE A 455 -35.26 -16.71 -10.60
CA ILE A 455 -35.48 -18.12 -10.34
C ILE A 455 -35.26 -18.40 -8.86
N ILE A 456 -34.08 -18.05 -8.32
CA ILE A 456 -33.67 -18.44 -6.96
C ILE A 456 -33.84 -17.30 -5.95
N LEU A 457 -33.51 -16.05 -6.30
CA LEU A 457 -33.62 -14.89 -5.42
C LEU A 457 -35.03 -14.66 -4.85
N PRO A 458 -36.13 -14.74 -5.63
CA PRO A 458 -37.48 -14.65 -5.06
C PRO A 458 -37.72 -15.67 -3.94
N GLN A 459 -37.23 -16.91 -4.12
CA GLN A 459 -37.38 -17.98 -3.14
C GLN A 459 -36.57 -17.71 -1.88
N ILE A 460 -35.33 -17.20 -2.03
CA ILE A 460 -34.49 -16.76 -0.91
C ILE A 460 -35.18 -15.64 -0.13
N MET A 461 -35.72 -14.63 -0.81
CA MET A 461 -36.40 -13.49 -0.17
C MET A 461 -37.67 -13.91 0.58
N GLN A 462 -38.41 -14.91 0.08
CA GLN A 462 -39.55 -15.49 0.78
C GLN A 462 -39.15 -16.37 1.99
N LEU A 463 -37.94 -16.91 1.99
CA LEU A 463 -37.39 -17.76 3.04
C LEU A 463 -36.90 -16.95 4.24
N ILE A 464 -36.32 -15.76 4.02
CA ILE A 464 -35.72 -14.92 5.08
C ILE A 464 -36.65 -14.65 6.29
N PRO A 465 -37.94 -14.31 6.11
CA PRO A 465 -38.85 -14.08 7.24
C PRO A 465 -39.13 -15.33 8.09
N GLN A 466 -38.87 -16.52 7.56
CA GLN A 466 -39.13 -17.82 8.22
C GLN A 466 -37.93 -18.29 9.06
N LEU A 467 -36.80 -17.57 8.99
CA LEU A 467 -35.58 -17.91 9.70
C LEU A 467 -35.75 -17.74 11.23
N PRO A 468 -35.07 -18.58 12.05
CA PRO A 468 -35.10 -18.47 13.50
C PRO A 468 -34.65 -17.09 14.00
N ASN A 469 -35.27 -16.62 15.08
CA ASN A 469 -34.92 -15.34 15.70
C ASN A 469 -33.66 -15.46 16.56
N HIS A 470 -32.50 -15.51 15.92
CA HIS A 470 -31.18 -15.50 16.55
C HIS A 470 -30.38 -14.27 16.09
N PRO A 471 -29.68 -13.52 16.98
CA PRO A 471 -28.99 -12.28 16.61
C PRO A 471 -28.03 -12.41 15.42
N LYS A 472 -27.21 -13.48 15.37
CA LYS A 472 -26.26 -13.72 14.25
C LYS A 472 -26.97 -14.04 12.93
N ILE A 473 -28.10 -14.76 12.97
CA ILE A 473 -28.90 -15.06 11.79
C ILE A 473 -29.56 -13.78 11.28
N ARG A 474 -30.19 -13.01 12.19
CA ARG A 474 -30.81 -11.71 11.89
C ARG A 474 -29.79 -10.75 11.28
N TYR A 475 -28.60 -10.64 11.86
CA TYR A 475 -27.52 -9.83 11.32
C TYR A 475 -27.15 -10.23 9.88
N ALA A 476 -26.89 -11.53 9.63
CA ALA A 476 -26.52 -12.01 8.30
C ALA A 476 -27.65 -11.84 7.28
N ALA A 477 -28.90 -12.17 7.64
CA ALA A 477 -30.06 -12.04 6.78
C ALA A 477 -30.37 -10.57 6.41
N THR A 478 -30.25 -9.65 7.37
CA THR A 478 -30.39 -8.20 7.11
C THR A 478 -29.35 -7.73 6.09
N LEU A 479 -28.10 -8.21 6.18
CA LEU A 479 -27.06 -7.87 5.22
C LEU A 479 -27.24 -8.55 3.85
N VAL A 480 -27.92 -9.69 3.79
CA VAL A 480 -28.36 -10.29 2.51
C VAL A 480 -29.39 -9.37 1.85
N ILE A 481 -30.43 -8.93 2.58
CA ILE A 481 -31.42 -7.96 2.05
C ILE A 481 -30.70 -6.70 1.54
N SER A 482 -29.78 -6.16 2.35
CA SER A 482 -28.97 -5.00 1.98
C SER A 482 -28.18 -5.19 0.70
N ARG A 483 -27.65 -6.41 0.45
CA ARG A 483 -26.78 -6.66 -0.69
C ARG A 483 -27.57 -6.71 -1.99
N TYR A 484 -28.81 -7.17 -1.93
CA TYR A 484 -29.71 -7.35 -3.07
C TYR A 484 -30.76 -6.22 -3.21
N SER A 485 -30.53 -5.04 -2.63
CA SER A 485 -31.43 -3.89 -2.75
C SER A 485 -31.64 -3.45 -4.21
N TYR A 486 -30.59 -3.53 -5.04
CA TYR A 486 -30.68 -3.26 -6.47
C TYR A 486 -31.67 -4.18 -7.20
N TRP A 487 -31.76 -5.44 -6.76
CA TRP A 487 -32.72 -6.42 -7.27
C TRP A 487 -34.13 -6.11 -6.76
N THR A 488 -34.27 -5.76 -5.47
CA THR A 488 -35.55 -5.33 -4.87
C THR A 488 -36.19 -4.15 -5.62
N ARG A 489 -35.40 -3.25 -6.21
CA ARG A 489 -35.90 -2.17 -7.08
C ARG A 489 -36.79 -2.68 -8.23
N LYS A 490 -36.50 -3.87 -8.79
CA LYS A 490 -37.33 -4.52 -9.83
C LYS A 490 -38.47 -5.38 -9.26
N HIS A 491 -38.45 -5.62 -7.95
CA HIS A 491 -39.39 -6.47 -7.21
C HIS A 491 -40.00 -5.75 -5.99
N PRO A 492 -40.75 -4.65 -6.23
CA PRO A 492 -41.27 -3.77 -5.17
C PRO A 492 -42.23 -4.47 -4.19
N GLU A 493 -42.81 -5.61 -4.55
CA GLU A 493 -43.68 -6.41 -3.68
C GLU A 493 -43.00 -6.85 -2.37
N PHE A 494 -41.66 -6.88 -2.35
CA PHE A 494 -40.86 -7.27 -1.20
C PHE A 494 -40.53 -6.10 -0.26
N ILE A 495 -40.67 -4.85 -0.70
CA ILE A 495 -40.32 -3.66 0.10
C ILE A 495 -41.05 -3.62 1.47
N PRO A 496 -42.36 -3.86 1.58
CA PRO A 496 -43.07 -3.70 2.85
C PRO A 496 -42.54 -4.60 3.97
N TYR A 497 -42.26 -5.88 3.68
CA TYR A 497 -41.73 -6.79 4.69
C TYR A 497 -40.25 -6.51 4.95
N GLN A 498 -39.45 -6.15 3.93
CA GLN A 498 -38.04 -5.82 4.11
C GLN A 498 -37.87 -4.59 5.00
N LEU A 499 -38.66 -3.53 4.79
CA LEU A 499 -38.68 -2.37 5.67
C LEU A 499 -39.02 -2.75 7.10
N THR A 500 -40.04 -3.59 7.30
CA THR A 500 -40.44 -4.07 8.64
C THR A 500 -39.34 -4.92 9.28
N TYR A 501 -38.70 -5.79 8.51
CA TYR A 501 -37.62 -6.67 8.94
C TYR A 501 -36.37 -5.86 9.34
N ILE A 502 -35.98 -4.87 8.54
CA ILE A 502 -34.87 -3.97 8.81
C ILE A 502 -35.19 -3.09 10.03
N SER A 503 -36.40 -2.50 10.10
CA SER A 503 -36.79 -1.62 11.21
C SER A 503 -36.77 -2.32 12.56
N SER A 504 -37.24 -3.58 12.63
CA SER A 504 -37.15 -4.40 13.85
C SER A 504 -35.71 -4.83 14.21
N GLY A 505 -34.75 -4.68 13.29
CA GLY A 505 -33.33 -4.90 13.57
C GLY A 505 -32.73 -3.87 14.52
N PHE A 506 -33.29 -2.66 14.59
CA PHE A 506 -32.83 -1.60 15.50
C PHE A 506 -33.20 -1.86 16.97
N ASP A 507 -34.11 -2.80 17.25
CA ASP A 507 -34.46 -3.22 18.61
C ASP A 507 -33.38 -4.12 19.26
N ASN A 508 -32.36 -4.52 18.50
CA ASN A 508 -31.27 -5.37 18.97
C ASN A 508 -29.89 -4.73 18.66
N ASP A 509 -29.14 -4.43 19.71
CA ASP A 509 -27.83 -3.77 19.62
C ASP A 509 -26.82 -4.53 18.73
N GLU A 510 -26.87 -5.87 18.66
CA GLU A 510 -26.00 -6.66 17.80
C GLU A 510 -26.38 -6.58 16.30
N VAL A 511 -27.60 -6.12 15.99
CA VAL A 511 -28.15 -6.08 14.63
C VAL A 511 -28.29 -4.64 14.13
N ALA A 512 -28.35 -3.64 15.01
CA ALA A 512 -28.59 -2.24 14.69
C ALA A 512 -27.67 -1.69 13.59
N ALA A 513 -26.36 -1.97 13.64
CA ALA A 513 -25.41 -1.55 12.62
C ALA A 513 -25.70 -2.19 11.24
N ALA A 514 -26.06 -3.48 11.20
CA ALA A 514 -26.49 -4.12 9.94
C ALA A 514 -27.82 -3.55 9.43
N ALA A 515 -28.74 -3.20 10.32
CA ALA A 515 -30.01 -2.59 9.98
C ALA A 515 -29.83 -1.17 9.43
N ALA A 516 -28.93 -0.36 9.99
CA ALA A 516 -28.56 0.96 9.47
C ALA A 516 -28.04 0.86 8.02
N LEU A 517 -27.09 -0.05 7.79
CA LEU A 517 -26.53 -0.29 6.47
C LEU A 517 -27.58 -0.80 5.47
N ALA A 518 -28.41 -1.77 5.89
CA ALA A 518 -29.47 -2.31 5.05
C ALA A 518 -30.52 -1.27 4.68
N LEU A 519 -30.91 -0.41 5.64
CA LEU A 519 -31.81 0.70 5.37
C LEU A 519 -31.19 1.67 4.38
N LYS A 520 -29.90 1.99 4.51
CA LYS A 520 -29.18 2.86 3.57
C LYS A 520 -29.22 2.33 2.14
N PHE A 521 -28.85 1.08 1.91
CA PHE A 521 -28.84 0.51 0.56
C PHE A 521 -30.24 0.35 -0.02
N LEU A 522 -31.21 -0.11 0.78
CA LEU A 522 -32.61 -0.18 0.35
C LEU A 522 -33.15 1.20 -0.03
N CYS A 523 -32.90 2.23 0.80
CA CYS A 523 -33.32 3.59 0.52
C CYS A 523 -32.60 4.21 -0.67
N LYS A 524 -31.33 3.88 -0.90
CA LYS A 524 -30.57 4.36 -2.06
C LYS A 524 -31.14 3.77 -3.36
N ASP A 525 -31.22 2.46 -3.45
CA ASP A 525 -31.57 1.77 -4.69
C ASP A 525 -33.08 1.83 -4.98
N CYS A 526 -33.93 1.81 -3.95
CA CYS A 526 -35.39 1.86 -4.10
C CYS A 526 -35.99 3.25 -3.80
N SER A 527 -35.17 4.31 -3.84
CA SER A 527 -35.55 5.65 -3.39
C SER A 527 -36.88 6.19 -3.97
N GLU A 528 -37.12 6.01 -5.27
CA GLU A 528 -38.35 6.47 -5.95
C GLU A 528 -39.60 5.71 -5.46
N LEU A 529 -39.45 4.41 -5.22
CA LEU A 529 -40.51 3.53 -4.73
C LEU A 529 -40.82 3.78 -3.25
N LEU A 530 -39.87 4.37 -2.52
CA LEU A 530 -39.96 4.62 -1.08
C LEU A 530 -40.58 5.99 -0.73
N ILE A 531 -40.86 6.84 -1.73
CA ILE A 531 -41.50 8.16 -1.50
C ILE A 531 -42.83 8.00 -0.76
N GLU A 532 -43.65 7.01 -1.12
CA GLU A 532 -44.94 6.74 -0.47
C GLU A 532 -44.81 6.32 1.00
N PHE A 533 -43.63 5.84 1.41
CA PHE A 533 -43.34 5.42 2.78
C PHE A 533 -42.77 6.54 3.65
N LEU A 534 -42.50 7.74 3.11
CA LEU A 534 -42.01 8.89 3.88
C LEU A 534 -42.82 9.22 5.15
N PRO A 535 -44.17 9.15 5.16
CA PRO A 535 -44.95 9.37 6.37
C PRO A 535 -44.68 8.36 7.49
N GLN A 536 -44.21 7.15 7.15
CA GLN A 536 -43.79 6.12 8.11
C GLN A 536 -42.31 6.25 8.47
N LEU A 537 -41.45 6.58 7.50
CA LEU A 537 -40.01 6.75 7.70
C LEU A 537 -39.69 7.97 8.59
N HIS A 538 -40.45 9.05 8.49
CA HIS A 538 -40.22 10.26 9.28
C HIS A 538 -40.30 10.04 10.81
N PRO A 539 -41.40 9.52 11.39
CA PRO A 539 -41.46 9.24 12.83
C PRO A 539 -40.46 8.18 13.28
N PHE A 540 -40.16 7.20 12.44
CA PHE A 540 -39.10 6.22 12.68
C PHE A 540 -37.73 6.90 12.81
N TYR A 541 -37.36 7.75 11.83
CA TYR A 541 -36.12 8.52 11.83
C TYR A 541 -35.98 9.38 13.09
N LEU A 542 -37.04 10.10 13.49
CA LEU A 542 -37.01 10.91 14.71
C LEU A 542 -36.83 10.09 16.00
N THR A 543 -37.22 8.82 15.99
CA THR A 543 -37.05 7.92 17.13
C THR A 543 -35.63 7.37 17.17
N VAL A 544 -35.15 6.84 16.05
CA VAL A 544 -33.84 6.20 15.92
C VAL A 544 -32.68 7.20 16.08
N THR A 545 -32.86 8.45 15.62
CA THR A 545 -31.85 9.51 15.78
C THR A 545 -31.63 9.97 17.22
N ARG A 546 -32.45 9.50 18.18
CA ARG A 546 -32.27 9.75 19.62
C ARG A 546 -31.46 8.65 20.31
N THR A 547 -31.35 7.47 19.70
CA THR A 547 -30.69 6.31 20.29
C THR A 547 -29.37 5.98 19.59
N LEU A 548 -29.26 6.26 18.29
CA LEU A 548 -28.04 6.04 17.51
C LEU A 548 -27.07 7.22 17.59
N HIS A 549 -25.78 6.91 17.49
CA HIS A 549 -24.68 7.87 17.48
C HIS A 549 -23.62 7.49 16.44
N GLY A 550 -22.70 8.40 16.14
CA GLY A 550 -21.57 8.10 15.26
C GLY A 550 -21.98 7.62 13.86
N VAL A 551 -21.36 6.55 13.38
CA VAL A 551 -21.49 6.07 11.99
C VAL A 551 -22.91 5.62 11.68
N ASP A 552 -23.55 4.85 12.57
CA ASP A 552 -24.90 4.30 12.33
C ASP A 552 -25.95 5.41 12.15
N LEU A 553 -25.82 6.50 12.93
CA LEU A 553 -26.69 7.68 12.80
C LEU A 553 -26.54 8.34 11.43
N ILE A 554 -25.31 8.47 10.94
CA ILE A 554 -25.02 9.06 9.63
C ILE A 554 -25.52 8.15 8.51
N GLU A 555 -25.39 6.83 8.64
CA GLU A 555 -25.94 5.87 7.66
C GLU A 555 -27.46 5.95 7.55
N VAL A 556 -28.17 6.03 8.68
CA VAL A 556 -29.63 6.21 8.67
C VAL A 556 -30.04 7.57 8.12
N THR A 557 -29.27 8.62 8.39
CA THR A 557 -29.51 9.96 7.84
C THR A 557 -29.30 9.97 6.32
N GLU A 558 -28.24 9.33 5.84
CA GLU A 558 -27.97 9.13 4.41
C GLU A 558 -29.08 8.33 3.74
N ALA A 559 -29.56 7.25 4.38
CA ALA A 559 -30.66 6.42 3.91
C ALA A 559 -31.90 7.26 3.60
N VAL A 560 -32.42 7.96 4.61
CA VAL A 560 -33.64 8.75 4.44
C VAL A 560 -33.41 9.90 3.46
N THR A 561 -32.20 10.48 3.43
CA THR A 561 -31.88 11.53 2.45
C THR A 561 -31.97 11.04 1.01
N HIS A 562 -31.59 9.79 0.70
CA HIS A 562 -31.77 9.27 -0.66
C HIS A 562 -33.25 9.30 -1.09
N VAL A 563 -34.18 8.98 -0.19
CA VAL A 563 -35.63 9.07 -0.46
C VAL A 563 -36.07 10.52 -0.58
N ILE A 564 -35.60 11.43 0.30
CA ILE A 564 -35.89 12.87 0.21
C ILE A 564 -35.44 13.44 -1.14
N ALA A 565 -34.26 13.06 -1.60
CA ALA A 565 -33.72 13.50 -2.88
C ALA A 565 -34.55 12.99 -4.10
N ALA A 566 -35.37 11.94 -3.92
CA ALA A 566 -36.28 11.41 -4.94
C ALA A 566 -37.57 12.21 -5.09
N VAL A 567 -37.92 13.01 -4.07
CA VAL A 567 -39.18 13.75 -4.02
C VAL A 567 -39.27 14.75 -5.18
N PRO A 568 -40.46 14.99 -5.76
CA PRO A 568 -40.63 16.01 -6.79
C PRO A 568 -40.07 17.39 -6.37
N PRO A 569 -39.42 18.14 -7.28
CA PRO A 569 -38.75 19.41 -6.94
C PRO A 569 -39.64 20.43 -6.21
N ASN A 570 -40.94 20.45 -6.50
CA ASN A 570 -41.90 21.36 -5.88
C ASN A 570 -42.17 21.06 -4.39
N GLU A 571 -41.95 19.81 -3.96
CA GLU A 571 -42.18 19.36 -2.59
C GLU A 571 -40.88 19.21 -1.79
N LEU A 572 -39.73 19.19 -2.47
CA LEU A 572 -38.42 18.98 -1.87
C LEU A 572 -38.13 19.94 -0.71
N LEU A 573 -38.42 21.24 -0.86
CA LEU A 573 -38.16 22.22 0.22
C LEU A 573 -38.97 21.89 1.48
N ASN A 574 -40.25 21.54 1.33
CA ASN A 574 -41.12 21.24 2.47
C ASN A 574 -40.67 19.98 3.21
N VAL A 575 -40.33 18.94 2.46
CA VAL A 575 -39.82 17.68 3.04
C VAL A 575 -38.46 17.93 3.71
N LEU A 576 -37.57 18.67 3.06
CA LEU A 576 -36.25 18.99 3.61
C LEU A 576 -36.37 19.80 4.91
N GLN A 577 -37.26 20.80 4.97
CA GLN A 577 -37.55 21.54 6.20
C GLN A 577 -38.03 20.62 7.33
N MET A 578 -38.90 19.66 7.03
CA MET A 578 -39.41 18.70 8.03
C MET A 578 -38.28 17.87 8.67
N PHE A 579 -37.31 17.40 7.89
CA PHE A 579 -36.19 16.59 8.41
C PHE A 579 -35.04 17.43 9.00
N CYS A 580 -34.79 18.63 8.48
CA CYS A 580 -33.71 19.50 8.94
C CYS A 580 -34.09 20.36 10.15
N LEU A 581 -35.38 20.64 10.38
CA LEU A 581 -35.82 21.50 11.49
C LEU A 581 -35.39 20.98 12.87
N PRO A 582 -35.51 19.69 13.22
CA PRO A 582 -35.02 19.17 14.51
C PRO A 582 -33.51 19.33 14.67
N ILE A 583 -32.75 19.17 13.59
CA ILE A 583 -31.30 19.36 13.56
C ILE A 583 -30.96 20.84 13.81
N ALA A 584 -31.64 21.75 13.11
CA ALA A 584 -31.45 23.19 13.24
C ALA A 584 -31.81 23.70 14.65
N GLN A 585 -32.93 23.24 15.21
CA GLN A 585 -33.34 23.56 16.58
C GLN A 585 -32.28 23.12 17.59
N LYS A 586 -31.75 21.91 17.44
CA LYS A 586 -30.73 21.40 18.37
C LYS A 586 -29.41 22.17 18.29
N LEU A 587 -28.98 22.50 17.07
CA LEU A 587 -27.80 23.34 16.85
C LEU A 587 -28.00 24.75 17.44
N ALA A 588 -29.20 25.34 17.31
CA ALA A 588 -29.52 26.63 17.90
C ALA A 588 -29.53 26.60 19.43
N GLU A 589 -30.07 25.55 20.04
CA GLU A 589 -30.00 25.33 21.50
C GLU A 589 -28.55 25.31 22.00
N ILE A 590 -27.68 24.57 21.31
CA ILE A 590 -26.26 24.45 21.68
C ILE A 590 -25.52 25.77 21.43
N ALA A 591 -25.82 26.47 20.33
CA ALA A 591 -25.27 27.79 20.03
C ALA A 591 -25.59 28.81 21.14
N ASN A 592 -26.83 28.76 21.68
CA ASN A 592 -27.28 29.63 22.76
C ASN A 592 -26.60 29.38 24.10
N LYS A 593 -26.06 28.17 24.34
CA LYS A 593 -25.22 27.90 25.51
C LYS A 593 -23.86 28.60 25.40
N GLY A 594 -23.33 28.78 24.19
CA GLY A 594 -22.04 29.43 23.96
C GLY A 594 -20.93 28.82 24.84
N THR A 595 -20.26 29.65 25.63
CA THR A 595 -19.16 29.21 26.52
C THR A 595 -19.58 28.35 27.70
N THR A 596 -20.89 28.19 27.97
CA THR A 596 -21.38 27.28 29.02
C THR A 596 -21.70 25.88 28.50
N ALA A 597 -21.45 25.60 27.22
CA ALA A 597 -21.60 24.26 26.65
C ALA A 597 -20.48 23.33 27.13
N ASN A 598 -20.83 22.08 27.42
CA ASN A 598 -19.87 21.06 27.83
C ASN A 598 -19.40 20.24 26.62
N GLU A 599 -18.34 19.44 26.79
CA GLU A 599 -17.85 18.51 25.76
C GLU A 599 -18.94 17.65 25.07
N PRO A 600 -19.93 17.05 25.77
CA PRO A 600 -21.02 16.33 25.09
C PRO A 600 -21.90 17.23 24.22
N ASP A 601 -22.11 18.50 24.59
CA ASP A 601 -22.86 19.44 23.76
C ASP A 601 -22.11 19.73 22.44
N ILE A 602 -20.78 19.87 22.51
CA ILE A 602 -19.94 20.08 21.32
C ILE A 602 -19.97 18.83 20.44
N LYS A 603 -19.86 17.64 21.02
CA LYS A 603 -19.96 16.36 20.28
C LYS A 603 -21.33 16.24 19.59
N GLU A 604 -22.41 16.57 20.28
CA GLU A 604 -23.74 16.58 19.69
C GLU A 604 -23.84 17.60 18.54
N ALA A 605 -23.24 18.80 18.68
CA ALA A 605 -23.17 19.77 17.59
C ALA A 605 -22.39 19.25 16.38
N CYS A 606 -21.30 18.50 16.58
CA CYS A 606 -20.58 17.82 15.50
C CYS A 606 -21.48 16.81 14.77
N GLU A 607 -22.14 15.91 15.52
CA GLU A 607 -23.04 14.90 14.95
C GLU A 607 -24.19 15.55 14.14
N LYS A 608 -24.82 16.60 14.69
CA LYS A 608 -25.90 17.33 13.99
C LYS A 608 -25.41 18.08 12.75
N THR A 609 -24.19 18.61 12.79
CA THR A 609 -23.57 19.26 11.63
C THR A 609 -23.21 18.24 10.55
N ASP A 610 -22.71 17.07 10.93
CA ASP A 610 -22.45 15.97 10.00
C ASP A 610 -23.73 15.43 9.37
N GLN A 611 -24.84 15.34 10.12
CA GLN A 611 -26.17 15.00 9.58
C GLN A 611 -26.61 15.99 8.49
N LEU A 612 -26.42 17.30 8.73
CA LEU A 612 -26.74 18.29 7.71
C LEU A 612 -25.79 18.19 6.50
N ALA A 613 -24.50 17.98 6.74
CA ALA A 613 -23.49 17.85 5.69
C ALA A 613 -23.77 16.65 4.77
N ILE A 614 -24.15 15.49 5.34
CA ILE A 614 -24.52 14.31 4.55
C ILE A 614 -25.80 14.57 3.75
N THR A 615 -26.79 15.27 4.34
CA THR A 615 -28.03 15.61 3.64
C THR A 615 -27.76 16.48 2.41
N ILE A 616 -26.91 17.52 2.57
CA ILE A 616 -26.50 18.42 1.48
C ILE A 616 -25.75 17.64 0.38
N ARG A 617 -24.82 16.75 0.76
CA ARG A 617 -24.05 15.94 -0.19
C ARG A 617 -24.93 15.02 -1.03
N VAL A 618 -25.77 14.21 -0.40
CA VAL A 618 -26.57 13.18 -1.08
C VAL A 618 -27.56 13.78 -2.08
N ILE A 619 -28.18 14.91 -1.72
CA ILE A 619 -29.10 15.62 -2.63
C ILE A 619 -28.35 16.15 -3.85
N ALA A 620 -27.13 16.67 -3.66
CA ALA A 620 -26.29 17.09 -4.77
C ALA A 620 -25.86 15.92 -5.67
N ASP A 621 -25.38 14.82 -5.09
CA ASP A 621 -24.94 13.65 -5.85
C ASP A 621 -26.07 13.13 -6.77
N ARG A 622 -27.30 13.04 -6.24
CA ARG A 622 -28.47 12.61 -7.03
C ARG A 622 -28.85 13.58 -8.14
N ARG A 623 -28.72 14.90 -7.89
CA ARG A 623 -28.97 15.93 -8.92
C ARG A 623 -28.06 15.71 -10.12
N ASP A 624 -26.78 15.44 -9.87
CA ASP A 624 -25.77 15.22 -10.91
C ASP A 624 -25.99 13.88 -11.67
N GLU A 625 -26.62 12.88 -11.05
CA GLU A 625 -26.97 11.59 -11.68
C GLU A 625 -28.17 11.67 -12.64
N ILE A 626 -29.24 12.40 -12.28
CA ILE A 626 -30.54 12.32 -12.98
C ILE A 626 -30.61 13.23 -14.22
N GLN A 627 -29.88 14.35 -14.24
CA GLN A 627 -29.94 15.33 -15.33
C GLN A 627 -28.54 15.91 -15.63
N PRO A 628 -28.18 16.19 -16.90
CA PRO A 628 -27.10 17.16 -17.16
C PRO A 628 -27.48 18.45 -16.41
N PRO A 629 -26.52 19.22 -15.84
CA PRO A 629 -26.81 20.33 -14.94
C PRO A 629 -27.71 21.37 -15.63
N GLN A 630 -29.02 21.17 -15.53
CA GLN A 630 -30.00 22.17 -15.86
C GLN A 630 -29.86 23.18 -14.75
N ILE A 631 -29.35 24.33 -15.15
CA ILE A 631 -29.38 25.57 -14.39
C ILE A 631 -30.77 25.62 -13.74
N THR A 632 -30.79 25.58 -12.40
CA THR A 632 -31.96 25.90 -11.58
C THR A 632 -32.71 27.01 -12.30
N PRO A 633 -34.03 26.87 -12.61
CA PRO A 633 -34.73 27.82 -13.47
C PRO A 633 -34.34 29.26 -13.11
N ALA A 634 -33.81 29.98 -14.11
CA ALA A 634 -32.95 31.15 -13.91
C ALA A 634 -33.44 32.06 -12.77
N GLY A 635 -32.68 32.08 -11.66
CA GLY A 635 -32.94 32.93 -10.50
C GLY A 635 -33.55 32.26 -9.26
N GLN A 636 -33.86 30.96 -9.26
CA GLN A 636 -34.30 30.25 -8.05
C GLN A 636 -33.13 29.57 -7.32
N ILE A 637 -32.94 29.92 -6.05
CA ILE A 637 -31.95 29.30 -5.16
C ILE A 637 -32.37 27.87 -4.86
N HIS A 638 -31.42 26.93 -4.92
CA HIS A 638 -31.68 25.53 -4.59
C HIS A 638 -32.18 25.35 -3.13
N PRO A 639 -33.20 24.50 -2.86
CA PRO A 639 -33.76 24.30 -1.51
C PRO A 639 -32.76 24.06 -0.39
N CYS A 640 -31.72 23.25 -0.63
CA CYS A 640 -30.64 23.04 0.35
C CYS A 640 -29.91 24.33 0.73
N ILE A 641 -29.65 25.22 -0.23
CA ILE A 641 -28.98 26.49 0.04
C ILE A 641 -29.92 27.45 0.76
N SER A 642 -31.23 27.41 0.48
CA SER A 642 -32.21 28.17 1.27
C SER A 642 -32.16 27.81 2.76
N ILE A 643 -32.08 26.51 3.09
CA ILE A 643 -31.92 26.08 4.50
C ILE A 643 -30.58 26.52 5.09
N VAL A 644 -29.49 26.41 4.34
CA VAL A 644 -28.16 26.88 4.79
C VAL A 644 -28.19 28.40 5.06
N GLN A 645 -28.88 29.17 4.22
CA GLN A 645 -29.06 30.61 4.40
C GLN A 645 -29.88 30.92 5.67
N GLU A 646 -30.97 30.19 5.94
CA GLU A 646 -31.75 30.33 7.17
C GLU A 646 -30.95 29.96 8.42
N MET A 647 -30.08 28.94 8.32
CA MET A 647 -29.23 28.47 9.43
C MET A 647 -27.95 29.30 9.62
N TRP A 648 -27.64 30.23 8.71
CA TRP A 648 -26.40 30.99 8.74
C TRP A 648 -26.11 31.68 10.10
N PRO A 649 -27.08 32.36 10.76
CA PRO A 649 -26.84 32.97 12.07
C PRO A 649 -26.44 31.96 13.15
N VAL A 650 -26.96 30.73 13.08
CA VAL A 650 -26.62 29.66 14.01
C VAL A 650 -25.20 29.17 13.77
N PHE A 651 -24.79 28.97 12.50
CA PHE A 651 -23.41 28.62 12.16
C PHE A 651 -22.43 29.69 12.61
N ASP A 652 -22.80 30.96 12.45
CA ASP A 652 -21.99 32.09 12.85
C ASP A 652 -21.70 32.09 14.36
N GLN A 653 -22.75 31.89 15.17
CA GLN A 653 -22.67 31.81 16.62
C GLN A 653 -21.90 30.56 17.09
N LEU A 654 -22.09 29.42 16.43
CA LEU A 654 -21.35 28.19 16.71
C LEU A 654 -19.86 28.33 16.37
N LEU A 655 -19.50 28.94 15.25
CA LEU A 655 -18.09 29.21 14.91
C LEU A 655 -17.46 30.20 15.88
N ALA A 656 -18.21 31.23 16.29
CA ALA A 656 -17.75 32.17 17.31
C ALA A 656 -17.45 31.46 18.64
N SER A 657 -18.26 30.49 19.04
CA SER A 657 -18.13 29.78 20.33
C SER A 657 -17.17 28.59 20.28
N PHE A 658 -17.25 27.78 19.22
CA PHE A 658 -16.63 26.45 19.13
C PHE A 658 -15.61 26.30 17.98
N GLY A 659 -15.36 27.33 17.17
CA GLY A 659 -14.41 27.25 16.05
C GLY A 659 -12.95 26.96 16.44
N GLY A 660 -12.62 26.95 17.74
CA GLY A 660 -11.32 26.46 18.24
C GLY A 660 -11.27 24.95 18.50
N HIS A 661 -12.41 24.26 18.54
CA HIS A 661 -12.48 22.82 18.73
C HIS A 661 -12.31 22.11 17.38
N ALA A 662 -11.26 21.31 17.24
CA ALA A 662 -10.90 20.65 15.98
C ALA A 662 -12.06 19.81 15.40
N CYS A 663 -12.68 18.97 16.23
CA CYS A 663 -13.78 18.10 15.81
C CYS A 663 -14.98 18.89 15.24
N PHE A 664 -15.40 19.97 15.90
CA PHE A 664 -16.49 20.80 15.39
C PHE A 664 -16.10 21.56 14.12
N SER A 665 -14.87 22.09 14.11
CA SER A 665 -14.33 22.83 12.96
C SER A 665 -14.25 21.96 11.72
N GLU A 666 -13.85 20.70 11.85
CA GLU A 666 -13.89 19.72 10.76
C GLU A 666 -15.31 19.43 10.28
N ALA A 667 -16.25 19.16 11.20
CA ALA A 667 -17.65 18.86 10.86
C ALA A 667 -18.30 20.01 10.07
N ILE A 668 -18.15 21.26 10.54
CA ILE A 668 -18.73 22.42 9.87
C ILE A 668 -18.00 22.78 8.57
N CYS A 669 -16.67 22.63 8.52
CA CYS A 669 -15.91 22.84 7.28
C CYS A 669 -16.31 21.82 6.21
N LYS A 670 -16.57 20.57 6.59
CA LYS A 670 -17.08 19.53 5.69
C LYS A 670 -18.46 19.89 5.14
N CYS A 671 -19.34 20.43 5.98
CA CYS A 671 -20.63 20.97 5.54
C CYS A 671 -20.44 22.08 4.49
N PHE A 672 -19.62 23.10 4.79
CA PHE A 672 -19.35 24.19 3.84
C PHE A 672 -18.68 23.72 2.55
N LYS A 673 -17.79 22.73 2.62
CA LYS A 673 -17.16 22.13 1.45
C LYS A 673 -18.20 21.56 0.49
N TYR A 674 -19.23 20.87 0.98
CA TYR A 674 -20.33 20.39 0.13
C TYR A 674 -21.16 21.56 -0.42
N CYS A 675 -21.45 22.59 0.37
CA CYS A 675 -22.15 23.79 -0.13
C CYS A 675 -21.40 24.45 -1.30
N VAL A 676 -20.09 24.69 -1.13
CA VAL A 676 -19.25 25.38 -2.12
C VAL A 676 -19.09 24.54 -3.40
N VAL A 677 -18.71 23.27 -3.26
CA VAL A 677 -18.37 22.42 -4.41
C VAL A 677 -19.61 21.95 -5.17
N SER A 678 -20.67 21.56 -4.46
CA SER A 678 -21.83 20.94 -5.10
C SER A 678 -22.85 21.93 -5.65
N TYR A 679 -22.95 23.13 -5.07
CA TYR A 679 -23.96 24.11 -5.44
C TYR A 679 -23.42 25.33 -6.18
N ARG A 680 -22.10 25.59 -6.12
CA ARG A 680 -21.40 26.61 -6.92
C ARG A 680 -22.18 27.93 -7.00
N ASP A 681 -22.77 28.22 -8.16
CA ASP A 681 -23.49 29.47 -8.43
C ASP A 681 -24.61 29.75 -7.43
N ASP A 682 -25.37 28.73 -7.00
CA ASP A 682 -26.45 28.87 -6.01
C ASP A 682 -25.91 29.34 -4.64
N PHE A 683 -24.65 29.01 -4.31
CA PHE A 683 -24.01 29.38 -3.04
C PHE A 683 -23.35 30.77 -3.06
N ARG A 684 -23.18 31.41 -4.24
CA ARG A 684 -22.53 32.72 -4.38
C ARG A 684 -23.04 33.80 -3.41
N PRO A 685 -24.35 33.91 -3.08
CA PRO A 685 -24.84 34.92 -2.14
C PRO A 685 -24.23 34.82 -0.72
N LEU A 686 -23.81 33.63 -0.29
CA LEU A 686 -23.22 33.38 1.03
C LEU A 686 -21.70 33.36 1.03
N LEU A 687 -21.07 33.36 -0.16
CA LEU A 687 -19.63 33.17 -0.32
C LEU A 687 -18.81 34.23 0.42
N HIS A 688 -19.20 35.51 0.33
CA HIS A 688 -18.48 36.59 1.00
C HIS A 688 -18.48 36.43 2.53
N ALA A 689 -19.65 36.12 3.10
CA ALA A 689 -19.79 35.88 4.54
C ALA A 689 -18.97 34.66 4.99
N LEU A 690 -18.93 33.60 4.17
CA LEU A 690 -18.07 32.45 4.43
C LEU A 690 -16.59 32.85 4.43
N MET A 691 -16.13 33.57 3.42
CA MET A 691 -14.73 34.01 3.30
C MET A 691 -14.29 34.83 4.53
N GLU A 692 -15.08 35.81 4.94
CA GLU A 692 -14.81 36.61 6.14
C GLU A 692 -14.74 35.72 7.40
N ARG A 693 -15.66 34.77 7.53
CA ARG A 693 -15.69 33.85 8.68
C ARG A 693 -14.51 32.89 8.69
N LEU A 694 -14.06 32.40 7.53
CA LEU A 694 -12.87 31.56 7.40
C LEU A 694 -11.60 32.32 7.81
N VAL A 695 -11.43 33.57 7.33
CA VAL A 695 -10.27 34.40 7.71
C VAL A 695 -10.26 34.66 9.21
N THR A 696 -11.38 35.14 9.76
CA THR A 696 -11.45 35.50 11.19
C THR A 696 -11.26 34.30 12.10
N THR A 697 -11.81 33.14 11.74
CA THR A 697 -11.70 31.94 12.57
C THR A 697 -10.30 31.33 12.45
N PHE A 698 -9.74 31.25 11.24
CA PHE A 698 -8.36 30.78 11.05
C PHE A 698 -7.34 31.67 11.78
N ASP A 699 -7.51 33.00 11.73
CA ASP A 699 -6.62 33.92 12.46
C ASP A 699 -6.61 33.64 13.97
N ARG A 700 -7.80 33.36 14.53
CA ARG A 700 -7.94 33.07 15.96
C ARG A 700 -7.38 31.69 16.35
N THR A 701 -7.51 30.67 15.51
CA THR A 701 -7.34 29.26 15.93
C THR A 701 -6.17 28.55 15.26
N GLY A 702 -5.82 28.93 14.03
CA GLY A 702 -4.76 28.30 13.25
C GLY A 702 -5.05 26.87 12.78
N LEU A 703 -6.32 26.43 12.77
CA LEU A 703 -6.70 25.09 12.32
C LEU A 703 -6.69 24.97 10.78
N SER A 704 -6.06 23.92 10.26
CA SER A 704 -5.85 23.69 8.82
C SER A 704 -7.15 23.48 8.02
N CYS A 705 -8.22 22.97 8.64
CA CYS A 705 -9.51 22.74 7.97
C CYS A 705 -10.12 24.01 7.34
N TYR A 706 -9.81 25.19 7.86
CA TYR A 706 -10.25 26.46 7.28
C TYR A 706 -9.52 26.79 5.97
N LEU A 707 -8.22 26.46 5.86
CA LEU A 707 -7.46 26.55 4.61
C LEU A 707 -7.97 25.54 3.58
N TRP A 708 -8.36 24.34 4.03
CA TRP A 708 -8.94 23.31 3.19
C TRP A 708 -10.23 23.78 2.50
N VAL A 709 -11.16 24.40 3.25
CA VAL A 709 -12.39 24.98 2.66
C VAL A 709 -12.09 26.20 1.80
N ALA A 710 -11.15 27.06 2.22
CA ALA A 710 -10.70 28.20 1.42
C ALA A 710 -10.19 27.76 0.04
N THR A 711 -9.45 26.65 -0.03
CA THR A 711 -9.00 26.04 -1.28
C THR A 711 -10.17 25.67 -2.19
N LYS A 712 -11.28 25.17 -1.63
CA LYS A 712 -12.49 24.88 -2.42
C LYS A 712 -13.16 26.15 -2.93
N CYS A 713 -13.21 27.20 -2.10
CA CYS A 713 -13.76 28.50 -2.51
C CYS A 713 -13.00 29.05 -3.73
N VAL A 714 -11.66 28.98 -3.70
CA VAL A 714 -10.79 29.40 -4.80
C VAL A 714 -11.05 28.58 -6.07
N ARG A 715 -11.08 27.24 -5.98
CA ARG A 715 -11.23 26.37 -7.15
C ARG A 715 -12.56 26.52 -7.88
N GLU A 716 -13.65 26.72 -7.14
CA GLU A 716 -15.00 26.66 -7.70
C GLU A 716 -15.55 28.02 -8.14
N HIS A 717 -15.07 29.13 -7.56
CA HIS A 717 -15.67 30.44 -7.77
C HIS A 717 -14.81 31.45 -8.51
N ILE A 718 -13.54 31.14 -8.78
CA ILE A 718 -12.74 31.94 -9.72
C ILE A 718 -13.32 31.80 -11.13
N ASP A 719 -13.57 32.93 -11.79
CA ASP A 719 -14.24 33.02 -13.09
C ASP A 719 -13.32 33.55 -14.21
N GLY A 720 -12.01 33.62 -13.96
CA GLY A 720 -10.98 33.92 -14.97
C GLY A 720 -10.01 35.04 -14.56
N GLU A 721 -8.96 35.22 -15.34
CA GLU A 721 -7.91 36.21 -15.11
C GLU A 721 -8.45 37.66 -15.11
N GLY A 722 -8.03 38.47 -14.14
CA GLY A 722 -8.34 39.90 -14.08
C GLY A 722 -9.79 40.29 -13.72
N SER A 723 -10.66 39.34 -13.36
CA SER A 723 -12.02 39.64 -12.90
C SER A 723 -12.04 40.23 -11.48
N GLU A 724 -13.11 40.95 -11.13
CA GLU A 724 -13.31 41.47 -9.76
C GLU A 724 -13.41 40.33 -8.72
N VAL A 725 -14.03 39.21 -9.09
CA VAL A 725 -14.13 38.02 -8.24
C VAL A 725 -12.75 37.42 -7.99
N THR A 726 -11.91 37.31 -9.02
CA THR A 726 -10.52 36.84 -8.90
C THR A 726 -9.70 37.74 -7.98
N LEU A 727 -9.81 39.06 -8.12
CA LEU A 727 -9.12 40.00 -7.22
C LEU A 727 -9.59 39.86 -5.76
N THR A 728 -10.89 39.63 -5.55
CA THR A 728 -11.46 39.38 -4.22
C THR A 728 -10.93 38.07 -3.63
N MET A 729 -10.83 37.00 -4.44
CA MET A 729 -10.28 35.71 -4.03
C MET A 729 -8.79 35.80 -3.70
N LEU A 730 -8.03 36.60 -4.44
CA LEU A 730 -6.63 36.87 -4.12
C LEU A 730 -6.49 37.65 -2.81
N SER A 731 -7.32 38.67 -2.57
CA SER A 731 -7.34 39.39 -1.29
C SER A 731 -7.70 38.47 -0.11
N PHE A 732 -8.58 37.51 -0.34
CA PHE A 732 -8.94 36.48 0.64
C PHE A 732 -7.76 35.56 0.95
N ALA A 733 -7.10 35.01 -0.07
CA ALA A 733 -5.89 34.21 0.11
C ALA A 733 -4.74 35.00 0.75
N GLN A 734 -4.63 36.30 0.45
CA GLN A 734 -3.68 37.20 1.10
C GLN A 734 -3.93 37.31 2.61
N SER A 735 -5.19 37.46 3.01
CA SER A 735 -5.56 37.54 4.42
C SER A 735 -5.22 36.24 5.17
N LEU A 736 -5.51 35.07 4.58
CA LEU A 736 -5.14 33.78 5.15
C LEU A 736 -3.62 33.59 5.25
N SER A 737 -2.88 34.06 4.25
CA SER A 737 -1.42 33.98 4.22
C SER A 737 -0.75 34.75 5.36
N VAL A 738 -1.31 35.90 5.76
CA VAL A 738 -0.79 36.68 6.91
C VAL A 738 -0.80 35.82 8.18
N THR A 739 -1.92 35.12 8.45
CA THR A 739 -2.01 34.19 9.57
C THR A 739 -1.04 33.02 9.42
N THR A 740 -0.94 32.40 8.24
CA THR A 740 -0.01 31.28 8.03
C THR A 740 1.45 31.69 8.26
N PHE A 741 1.87 32.85 7.79
CA PHE A 741 3.23 33.35 8.03
C PHE A 741 3.49 33.62 9.51
N ARG A 742 2.50 34.14 10.25
CA ARG A 742 2.60 34.27 11.71
C ARG A 742 2.81 32.91 12.37
N ILE A 743 2.00 31.91 12.00
CA ILE A 743 2.09 30.54 12.54
C ILE A 743 3.46 29.91 12.23
N LEU A 744 3.96 30.04 11.00
CA LEU A 744 5.27 29.52 10.59
C LEU A 744 6.43 30.16 11.35
N ASN A 745 6.31 31.43 11.75
CA ASN A 745 7.32 32.12 12.55
C ASN A 745 7.24 31.80 14.06
N GLU A 746 6.04 31.48 14.57
CA GLU A 746 5.79 31.23 16.00
C GLU A 746 5.98 29.76 16.41
N LYS A 747 5.72 28.81 15.50
CA LYS A 747 5.73 27.37 15.77
C LYS A 747 6.81 26.63 14.97
N LYS A 748 7.20 25.44 15.43
CA LYS A 748 8.09 24.56 14.67
C LYS A 748 7.29 23.86 13.58
N MET A 749 7.89 23.66 12.40
CA MET A 749 7.23 23.00 11.25
C MET A 749 6.70 21.60 11.58
N ILE A 750 7.38 20.84 12.44
CA ILE A 750 6.96 19.51 12.88
C ILE A 750 5.62 19.51 13.65
N ASP A 751 5.23 20.64 14.24
CA ASP A 751 4.01 20.80 15.03
C ASP A 751 2.82 21.29 14.19
N ILE A 752 3.05 21.67 12.91
CA ILE A 752 2.04 22.25 12.00
C ILE A 752 2.08 21.66 10.57
N PRO A 753 2.30 20.34 10.38
CA PRO A 753 2.44 19.76 9.04
C PRO A 753 1.16 19.92 8.20
N ASP A 754 -0.01 19.82 8.84
CA ASP A 754 -1.33 19.95 8.23
C ASP A 754 -1.62 21.37 7.74
N VAL A 755 -1.21 22.39 8.50
CA VAL A 755 -1.34 23.81 8.10
C VAL A 755 -0.46 24.09 6.89
N ILE A 756 0.78 23.58 6.88
CA ILE A 756 1.70 23.71 5.74
C ILE A 756 1.10 23.04 4.51
N GLU A 757 0.63 21.80 4.64
CA GLU A 757 0.01 21.05 3.55
C GLU A 757 -1.16 21.81 2.93
N GLU A 758 -2.17 22.17 3.73
CA GLU A 758 -3.38 22.84 3.23
C GLU A 758 -3.09 24.24 2.71
N TYR A 759 -2.11 24.94 3.27
CA TYR A 759 -1.67 26.24 2.74
C TYR A 759 -1.06 26.11 1.35
N PHE A 760 -0.17 25.15 1.12
CA PHE A 760 0.39 24.95 -0.22
C PHE A 760 -0.64 24.39 -1.20
N ARG A 761 -1.63 23.60 -0.76
CA ARG A 761 -2.78 23.21 -1.59
C ARG A 761 -3.64 24.41 -2.03
N LEU A 762 -3.85 25.39 -1.15
CA LEU A 762 -4.50 26.66 -1.50
C LEU A 762 -3.70 27.41 -2.58
N ASN A 763 -2.39 27.53 -2.41
CA ASN A 763 -1.53 28.21 -3.37
C ASN A 763 -1.42 27.49 -4.71
N ILE A 764 -1.41 26.14 -4.71
CA ILE A 764 -1.51 25.34 -5.93
C ILE A 764 -2.82 25.67 -6.67
N ALA A 765 -3.95 25.77 -5.97
CA ALA A 765 -5.21 26.13 -6.60
C ALA A 765 -5.16 27.52 -7.26
N LEU A 766 -4.48 28.50 -6.64
CA LEU A 766 -4.30 29.82 -7.25
C LEU A 766 -3.42 29.78 -8.51
N VAL A 767 -2.33 29.01 -8.48
CA VAL A 767 -1.45 28.81 -9.65
C VAL A 767 -2.21 28.12 -10.78
N ASP A 768 -3.03 27.11 -10.48
CA ASP A 768 -3.78 26.37 -11.50
C ASP A 768 -4.95 27.20 -12.08
N SER A 769 -5.58 28.06 -11.27
CA SER A 769 -6.76 28.82 -11.68
C SER A 769 -6.45 30.18 -12.31
N VAL A 770 -5.52 30.95 -11.75
CA VAL A 770 -5.21 32.35 -12.16
C VAL A 770 -3.69 32.64 -12.13
N PRO A 771 -2.86 31.88 -12.87
CA PRO A 771 -1.41 31.99 -12.81
C PRO A 771 -0.87 33.38 -13.16
N ALA A 772 -1.46 34.08 -14.13
CA ALA A 772 -0.96 35.38 -14.57
C ALA A 772 -1.20 36.45 -13.49
N THR A 773 -2.43 36.55 -12.97
CA THR A 773 -2.75 37.50 -11.88
C THR A 773 -1.98 37.14 -10.60
N PHE A 774 -1.78 35.84 -10.31
CA PHE A 774 -1.03 35.39 -9.15
C PHE A 774 0.46 35.75 -9.20
N ILE A 775 1.10 35.69 -10.37
CA ILE A 775 2.53 36.06 -10.53
C ILE A 775 2.79 37.55 -10.26
N HIS A 776 1.86 38.41 -10.62
CA HIS A 776 1.94 39.84 -10.33
C HIS A 776 1.51 40.19 -8.90
N SER A 777 1.06 39.22 -8.11
CA SER A 777 0.63 39.44 -6.74
C SER A 777 1.83 39.70 -5.83
N SER A 778 1.73 40.74 -5.01
CA SER A 778 2.78 41.11 -4.04
C SER A 778 3.06 40.01 -3.00
N ILE A 779 2.15 39.06 -2.82
CA ILE A 779 2.29 37.98 -1.85
C ILE A 779 3.07 36.77 -2.37
N LEU A 780 3.29 36.64 -3.67
CA LEU A 780 4.00 35.49 -4.24
C LEU A 780 5.42 35.35 -3.67
N SER A 781 6.16 36.46 -3.50
CA SER A 781 7.52 36.41 -2.97
C SER A 781 7.56 35.87 -1.51
N PRO A 782 6.74 36.37 -0.57
CA PRO A 782 6.57 35.76 0.75
C PRO A 782 6.18 34.27 0.71
N ILE A 783 5.25 33.87 -0.17
CA ILE A 783 4.84 32.45 -0.32
C ILE A 783 6.02 31.59 -0.78
N PHE A 784 6.81 32.09 -1.74
CA PHE A 784 7.99 31.40 -2.23
C PHE A 784 9.02 31.18 -1.12
N GLN A 785 9.25 32.20 -0.28
CA GLN A 785 10.15 32.11 0.88
C GLN A 785 9.63 31.13 1.93
N ALA A 786 8.33 31.15 2.24
CA ALA A 786 7.71 30.17 3.12
C ALA A 786 7.89 28.75 2.56
N GLY A 787 7.74 28.56 1.25
CA GLY A 787 7.97 27.27 0.58
C GLY A 787 9.39 26.77 0.74
N LEU A 788 10.39 27.66 0.63
CA LEU A 788 11.79 27.30 0.89
C LEU A 788 12.00 26.83 2.32
N GLN A 789 11.44 27.54 3.29
CA GLN A 789 11.51 27.14 4.70
C GLN A 789 10.87 25.76 4.91
N SER A 790 9.70 25.53 4.30
CA SER A 790 8.95 24.28 4.41
C SER A 790 9.59 23.06 3.72
N LEU A 791 10.64 23.23 2.89
CA LEU A 791 11.38 22.08 2.32
C LEU A 791 12.18 21.29 3.36
N GLU A 792 12.28 21.74 4.61
CA GLU A 792 12.95 21.00 5.69
C GLU A 792 11.99 20.06 6.46
N ILE A 793 10.70 20.03 6.10
CA ILE A 793 9.71 19.20 6.77
C ILE A 793 9.93 17.70 6.49
N GLU A 794 9.77 16.87 7.53
CA GLU A 794 9.97 15.41 7.43
C GLU A 794 8.69 14.67 7.04
N GLN A 795 7.51 15.27 7.27
CA GLN A 795 6.22 14.68 6.93
C GLN A 795 6.01 14.63 5.40
N PRO A 796 5.79 13.43 4.82
CA PRO A 796 5.71 13.24 3.37
C PRO A 796 4.62 14.06 2.67
N ASP A 797 3.41 14.12 3.22
CA ASP A 797 2.26 14.78 2.58
C ASP A 797 2.43 16.30 2.48
N ALA A 798 2.91 16.91 3.57
CA ALA A 798 3.22 18.34 3.61
C ALA A 798 4.38 18.69 2.67
N LEU A 799 5.46 17.88 2.67
CA LEU A 799 6.57 18.06 1.73
C LEU A 799 6.12 17.93 0.28
N TYR A 800 5.28 16.94 -0.01
CA TYR A 800 4.71 16.74 -1.35
C TYR A 800 3.92 17.96 -1.81
N ALA A 801 3.06 18.53 -0.97
CA ALA A 801 2.33 19.77 -1.30
C ALA A 801 3.26 20.94 -1.64
N VAL A 802 4.36 21.12 -0.89
CA VAL A 802 5.37 22.15 -1.16
C VAL A 802 6.07 21.92 -2.51
N LEU A 803 6.48 20.68 -2.78
CA LEU A 803 7.13 20.31 -4.05
C LEU A 803 6.20 20.51 -5.25
N ILE A 804 4.93 20.11 -5.13
CA ILE A 804 3.93 20.32 -6.20
C ILE A 804 3.69 21.81 -6.42
N PHE A 805 3.65 22.65 -5.39
CA PHE A 805 3.56 24.10 -5.55
C PHE A 805 4.71 24.64 -6.43
N PHE A 806 5.97 24.32 -6.09
CA PHE A 806 7.11 24.73 -6.91
C PHE A 806 7.04 24.17 -8.33
N SER A 807 6.67 22.89 -8.47
CA SER A 807 6.52 22.24 -9.77
C SER A 807 5.47 22.91 -10.64
N ARG A 808 4.29 23.27 -10.10
CA ARG A 808 3.21 23.95 -10.83
C ARG A 808 3.63 25.36 -11.24
N LEU A 809 4.20 26.14 -10.31
CA LEU A 809 4.68 27.49 -10.59
C LEU A 809 5.75 27.50 -11.69
N LEU A 810 6.73 26.59 -11.63
CA LEU A 810 7.77 26.48 -12.65
C LEU A 810 7.25 25.89 -13.95
N SER A 811 6.31 24.94 -13.93
CA SER A 811 5.68 24.42 -15.14
C SER A 811 4.97 25.52 -15.94
N TYR A 812 4.35 26.48 -15.25
CA TYR A 812 3.79 27.67 -15.89
C TYR A 812 4.88 28.57 -16.49
N GLY A 813 6.00 28.78 -15.77
CA GLY A 813 7.16 29.49 -16.33
C GLY A 813 7.72 28.83 -17.59
N VAL A 814 7.75 27.49 -17.64
CA VAL A 814 8.17 26.74 -18.82
C VAL A 814 7.20 26.93 -19.98
N SER A 815 5.88 26.90 -19.73
CA SER A 815 4.89 27.08 -20.80
C SER A 815 4.92 28.48 -21.42
N LEU A 816 5.26 29.50 -20.63
CA LEU A 816 5.48 30.86 -21.14
C LEU A 816 6.70 30.98 -22.06
N ARG A 817 7.77 30.24 -21.76
CA ARG A 817 9.05 30.33 -22.50
C ARG A 817 9.14 29.39 -23.70
N GLU A 818 8.52 28.22 -23.61
CA GLU A 818 8.45 27.22 -24.67
C GLU A 818 6.97 26.90 -24.97
N PRO A 819 6.26 27.74 -25.75
CA PRO A 819 4.88 27.49 -26.11
C PRO A 819 4.81 26.17 -26.91
N GLN A 820 4.12 25.17 -26.38
CA GLN A 820 3.88 23.91 -27.09
C GLN A 820 2.98 24.17 -28.32
N PRO A 821 3.24 23.54 -29.49
CA PRO A 821 2.27 23.52 -30.56
C PRO A 821 1.01 22.76 -30.12
N ALA A 822 -0.18 23.27 -30.45
CA ALA A 822 -1.49 22.85 -29.93
C ALA A 822 -1.92 21.39 -30.15
N ASN A 823 -1.07 20.54 -30.72
CA ASN A 823 -1.38 19.16 -31.05
C ASN A 823 -0.45 18.22 -30.27
N LEU A 824 -0.77 17.93 -29.01
CA LEU A 824 -0.31 16.76 -28.23
C LEU A 824 -0.85 16.91 -26.78
N THR A 825 -2.16 16.74 -26.59
CA THR A 825 -2.74 16.56 -25.24
C THR A 825 -3.06 15.10 -25.00
N SER A 826 -2.15 14.42 -24.30
CA SER A 826 -2.50 13.30 -23.43
C SER A 826 -2.07 13.64 -22.00
N SER A 827 -3.09 13.74 -21.14
CA SER A 827 -3.04 13.73 -19.67
C SER A 827 -2.11 14.73 -18.97
N ILE A 828 -2.48 16.02 -18.96
CA ILE A 828 -2.62 16.88 -17.77
C ILE A 828 -3.64 17.94 -18.21
N SER A 829 -4.88 17.82 -17.76
CA SER A 829 -5.97 18.71 -18.12
C SER A 829 -5.75 20.11 -17.54
N LEU A 830 -5.13 21.01 -18.30
CA LEU A 830 -5.33 22.45 -18.17
C LEU A 830 -6.68 22.79 -18.82
N THR A 831 -7.76 22.28 -18.22
CA THR A 831 -9.14 22.64 -18.58
C THR A 831 -9.46 23.97 -17.92
N HIS A 832 -9.21 25.07 -18.63
CA HIS A 832 -10.12 26.20 -18.84
C HIS A 832 -9.39 27.30 -19.63
N GLN A 833 -9.92 27.56 -20.81
CA GLN A 833 -9.81 28.78 -21.62
C GLN A 833 -8.47 29.55 -21.57
N GLN A 834 -7.70 29.40 -22.64
CA GLN A 834 -6.71 30.39 -23.09
C GLN A 834 -7.42 31.72 -23.40
N SER A 835 -7.73 32.52 -22.38
CA SER A 835 -7.97 33.96 -22.53
C SER A 835 -6.64 34.68 -22.33
N THR A 836 -5.97 34.91 -23.46
CA THR A 836 -4.75 35.69 -23.62
C THR A 836 -4.99 37.16 -23.26
N LEU A 837 -4.98 37.49 -21.97
CA LEU A 837 -4.93 38.87 -21.45
C LEU A 837 -3.64 39.19 -20.68
N GLY A 838 -2.79 38.19 -20.41
CA GLY A 838 -1.44 38.39 -19.86
C GLY A 838 -0.42 38.71 -20.95
N ASN A 839 0.39 39.75 -20.77
CA ASN A 839 1.55 39.99 -21.61
C ASN A 839 2.60 38.94 -21.22
N THR A 840 2.69 37.85 -21.98
CA THR A 840 3.56 36.69 -21.67
C THR A 840 4.99 37.08 -21.33
N ASN A 841 5.50 38.17 -21.93
CA ASN A 841 6.82 38.73 -21.64
C ASN A 841 6.93 39.38 -20.25
N THR A 842 5.89 40.07 -19.75
CA THR A 842 5.92 40.62 -18.39
C THR A 842 5.83 39.52 -17.35
N ASP A 843 5.04 38.49 -17.62
CA ASP A 843 4.76 37.40 -16.68
C ASP A 843 6.02 36.55 -16.48
N ILE A 844 6.70 36.17 -17.58
CA ILE A 844 7.96 35.44 -17.49
C ILE A 844 9.06 36.28 -16.84
N THR A 845 9.11 37.58 -17.11
CA THR A 845 10.12 38.47 -16.50
C THR A 845 9.93 38.56 -14.98
N ALA A 846 8.69 38.73 -14.51
CA ALA A 846 8.38 38.77 -13.08
C ALA A 846 8.78 37.46 -12.37
N LEU A 847 8.44 36.32 -12.98
CA LEU A 847 8.80 35.01 -12.45
C LEU A 847 10.32 34.76 -12.48
N GLU A 848 11.01 35.14 -13.55
CA GLU A 848 12.46 35.01 -13.64
C GLU A 848 13.19 35.87 -12.60
N VAL A 849 12.69 37.08 -12.29
CA VAL A 849 13.25 37.93 -11.22
C VAL A 849 13.15 37.21 -9.88
N LEU A 850 11.99 36.63 -9.57
CA LEU A 850 11.79 35.86 -8.34
C LEU A 850 12.69 34.62 -8.27
N ILE A 851 12.77 33.85 -9.35
CA ILE A 851 13.63 32.65 -9.42
C ILE A 851 15.10 33.06 -9.32
N ARG A 852 15.56 34.14 -9.95
CA ARG A 852 16.93 34.62 -9.81
C ARG A 852 17.26 35.04 -8.38
N GLN A 853 16.30 35.62 -7.66
CA GLN A 853 16.47 36.04 -6.27
C GLN A 853 16.64 34.87 -5.31
N HIS A 854 15.94 33.75 -5.55
CA HIS A 854 15.83 32.64 -4.60
C HIS A 854 16.31 31.28 -5.13
N GLY A 855 16.75 31.20 -6.37
CA GLY A 855 17.03 29.94 -7.08
C GLY A 855 18.18 29.13 -6.48
N ILE A 856 19.24 29.79 -6.02
CA ILE A 856 20.35 29.10 -5.34
C ILE A 856 19.90 28.41 -4.04
N GLU A 857 19.02 29.05 -3.28
CA GLU A 857 18.49 28.49 -2.03
C GLU A 857 17.54 27.33 -2.31
N LEU A 858 16.69 27.45 -3.35
CA LEU A 858 15.82 26.37 -3.81
C LEU A 858 16.64 25.13 -4.19
N VAL A 859 17.68 25.31 -5.02
CA VAL A 859 18.57 24.22 -5.45
C VAL A 859 19.32 23.61 -4.26
N SER A 860 19.82 24.46 -3.35
CA SER A 860 20.50 24.04 -2.13
C SER A 860 19.61 23.14 -1.26
N ARG A 861 18.41 23.61 -0.93
CA ARG A 861 17.47 22.88 -0.05
C ARG A 861 16.98 21.59 -0.69
N MET A 862 16.64 21.60 -1.99
CA MET A 862 16.20 20.41 -2.70
C MET A 862 17.31 19.36 -2.81
N LEU A 863 18.53 19.76 -3.14
CA LEU A 863 19.65 18.83 -3.22
C LEU A 863 20.00 18.27 -1.84
N ASN A 864 20.05 19.11 -0.80
CA ASN A 864 20.27 18.65 0.57
C ASN A 864 19.16 17.71 1.05
N GLY A 865 17.90 18.02 0.72
CA GLY A 865 16.75 17.15 0.98
C GLY A 865 16.90 15.80 0.30
N LEU A 866 17.21 15.79 -1.01
CA LEU A 866 17.54 14.58 -1.76
C LEU A 866 18.76 13.85 -1.21
N LEU A 867 19.71 14.49 -0.54
CA LEU A 867 20.85 13.78 0.04
C LEU A 867 20.54 13.21 1.43
N HIS A 868 19.68 13.85 2.21
CA HIS A 868 19.61 13.61 3.65
C HIS A 868 18.24 13.22 4.20
N THR A 869 17.14 13.81 3.73
CA THR A 869 15.84 13.76 4.40
C THR A 869 14.70 13.24 3.52
N PHE A 870 14.69 13.53 2.22
CA PHE A 870 13.55 13.23 1.35
C PHE A 870 13.36 11.72 1.10
N PRO A 871 12.12 11.20 1.17
CA PRO A 871 11.78 9.85 0.71
C PRO A 871 12.20 9.60 -0.75
N ARG A 872 12.47 8.34 -1.11
CA ARG A 872 12.88 7.99 -2.48
C ARG A 872 11.75 8.23 -3.50
N ASP A 873 10.51 8.08 -3.06
CA ASP A 873 9.34 8.19 -3.93
C ASP A 873 9.15 9.62 -4.46
N LEU A 874 9.58 10.63 -3.69
CA LEU A 874 9.52 12.05 -4.05
C LEU A 874 10.68 12.52 -4.95
N GLN A 875 11.63 11.65 -5.29
CA GLN A 875 12.79 12.02 -6.11
C GLN A 875 12.36 12.47 -7.52
N ILE A 876 11.31 11.87 -8.06
CA ILE A 876 10.77 12.20 -9.38
C ILE A 876 10.23 13.63 -9.42
N ASP A 877 9.58 14.09 -8.35
CA ASP A 877 9.04 15.45 -8.27
C ASP A 877 10.16 16.49 -8.24
N VAL A 878 11.24 16.22 -7.49
CA VAL A 878 12.41 17.10 -7.44
C VAL A 878 13.16 17.12 -8.79
N ASP A 879 13.27 15.97 -9.47
CA ASP A 879 13.83 15.88 -10.82
C ASP A 879 13.08 16.80 -11.79
N ASN A 880 11.75 16.79 -11.74
CA ASN A 880 10.89 17.64 -12.58
C ASN A 880 11.07 19.14 -12.29
N ILE A 881 11.30 19.50 -11.03
CA ILE A 881 11.59 20.88 -10.63
C ILE A 881 12.94 21.33 -11.18
N PHE A 882 14.00 20.53 -11.03
CA PHE A 882 15.32 20.85 -11.60
C PHE A 882 15.30 20.95 -13.13
N LYS A 883 14.57 20.05 -13.80
CA LYS A 883 14.33 20.14 -15.25
C LYS A 883 13.65 21.46 -15.62
N SER A 884 12.63 21.86 -14.86
CA SER A 884 11.89 23.10 -15.13
C SER A 884 12.77 24.33 -14.91
N LEU A 885 13.57 24.37 -13.84
CA LEU A 885 14.57 25.42 -13.61
C LEU A 885 15.57 25.51 -14.77
N ALA A 886 16.07 24.37 -15.26
CA ALA A 886 17.02 24.34 -16.38
C ALA A 886 16.41 24.81 -17.71
N ARG A 887 15.10 24.63 -17.91
CA ARG A 887 14.38 25.16 -19.09
C ARG A 887 14.17 26.68 -18.98
N ILE A 888 13.85 27.19 -17.80
CA ILE A 888 13.61 28.63 -17.58
C ILE A 888 14.90 29.45 -17.48
N LEU A 889 15.94 28.95 -16.79
CA LEU A 889 17.21 29.65 -16.58
C LEU A 889 18.40 28.67 -16.71
N PRO A 890 18.78 28.25 -17.93
CA PRO A 890 19.76 27.19 -18.14
C PRO A 890 21.15 27.55 -17.64
N MET A 891 21.58 28.81 -17.78
CA MET A 891 22.91 29.24 -17.34
C MET A 891 22.96 29.37 -15.82
N GLU A 892 21.97 30.05 -15.24
CA GLU A 892 21.92 30.28 -13.80
C GLU A 892 21.68 28.99 -13.01
N SER A 893 20.80 28.09 -13.49
CA SER A 893 20.58 26.78 -12.85
C SER A 893 21.82 25.90 -12.85
N GLN A 894 22.61 25.90 -13.92
CA GLN A 894 23.91 25.22 -13.97
C GLN A 894 24.87 25.80 -12.94
N GLN A 895 24.96 27.13 -12.84
CA GLN A 895 25.81 27.82 -11.88
C GLN A 895 25.40 27.51 -10.44
N TRP A 896 24.10 27.60 -10.12
CA TRP A 896 23.60 27.28 -8.78
C TRP A 896 23.86 25.83 -8.39
N MET A 897 23.63 24.88 -9.30
CA MET A 897 23.93 23.47 -9.04
C MET A 897 25.43 23.25 -8.81
N ALA A 898 26.28 23.88 -9.62
CA ALA A 898 27.74 23.79 -9.46
C ALA A 898 28.18 24.36 -8.10
N ASP A 899 27.70 25.54 -7.72
CA ASP A 899 28.01 26.19 -6.45
C ASP A 899 27.56 25.34 -5.26
N VAL A 900 26.35 24.77 -5.31
CA VAL A 900 25.81 23.93 -4.23
C VAL A 900 26.61 22.64 -4.10
N VAL A 901 26.93 21.97 -5.21
CA VAL A 901 27.72 20.73 -5.20
C VAL A 901 29.16 20.97 -4.71
N GLN A 902 29.76 22.11 -5.07
CA GLN A 902 31.09 22.48 -4.57
C GLN A 902 31.08 22.73 -3.05
N ARG A 903 29.98 23.25 -2.49
CA ARG A 903 29.81 23.48 -1.04
C ARG A 903 29.51 22.22 -0.22
N LEU A 904 29.23 21.08 -0.85
CA LEU A 904 29.01 19.83 -0.12
C LEU A 904 30.27 19.43 0.67
N PRO A 905 30.15 18.79 1.84
CA PRO A 905 31.31 18.34 2.61
C PRO A 905 32.07 17.21 1.88
N GLU A 906 33.41 17.27 1.86
CA GLU A 906 34.28 16.28 1.18
C GLU A 906 34.12 14.84 1.70
N THR A 907 33.56 14.68 2.90
CA THR A 907 33.32 13.38 3.54
C THR A 907 32.30 12.49 2.83
N GLY A 908 31.56 13.01 1.84
CA GLY A 908 30.57 12.23 1.07
C GLY A 908 30.92 11.99 -0.40
N VAL A 909 31.64 12.92 -1.04
CA VAL A 909 31.88 12.94 -2.50
C VAL A 909 33.24 13.56 -2.77
N THR A 910 34.10 12.87 -3.54
CA THR A 910 35.46 13.36 -3.87
C THR A 910 35.39 14.57 -4.79
N GLN A 911 36.44 15.41 -4.79
CA GLN A 911 36.50 16.56 -5.69
C GLN A 911 36.43 16.15 -7.18
N SER A 912 36.99 14.98 -7.52
CA SER A 912 36.89 14.42 -8.87
C SER A 912 35.44 14.12 -9.25
N ASP A 913 34.69 13.43 -8.38
CA ASP A 913 33.30 13.07 -8.65
C ASP A 913 32.39 14.31 -8.79
N ARG A 914 32.65 15.36 -8.01
CA ARG A 914 31.95 16.66 -8.13
C ARG A 914 32.20 17.28 -9.49
N ASN A 915 33.45 17.35 -9.92
CA ASN A 915 33.81 17.95 -11.20
C ASN A 915 33.22 17.15 -12.37
N THR A 916 33.24 15.81 -12.29
CA THR A 916 32.61 14.93 -13.27
C THR A 916 31.09 15.15 -13.32
N PHE A 917 30.43 15.19 -12.16
CA PHE A 917 28.99 15.47 -12.07
C PHE A 917 28.65 16.82 -12.69
N ILE A 918 29.34 17.90 -12.30
CA ILE A 918 29.09 19.25 -12.80
C ILE A 918 29.25 19.31 -14.32
N SER A 919 30.29 18.67 -14.86
CA SER A 919 30.54 18.61 -16.31
C SER A 919 29.45 17.83 -17.05
N GLU A 920 29.10 16.63 -16.59
CA GLU A 920 28.06 15.78 -17.19
C GLU A 920 26.68 16.44 -17.13
N TYR A 921 26.33 17.03 -15.98
CA TYR A 921 25.06 17.71 -15.74
C TYR A 921 24.92 18.96 -16.61
N SER A 922 25.98 19.78 -16.69
CA SER A 922 25.99 20.98 -17.55
C SER A 922 25.90 20.61 -19.03
N ARG A 923 26.60 19.56 -19.46
CA ARG A 923 26.51 19.03 -20.83
C ARG A 923 25.10 18.57 -21.17
N ALA A 924 24.45 17.84 -20.27
CA ALA A 924 23.07 17.37 -20.48
C ALA A 924 22.09 18.54 -20.68
N ILE A 925 22.24 19.63 -19.92
CA ILE A 925 21.39 20.83 -20.09
C ILE A 925 21.69 21.55 -21.40
N GLN A 926 22.96 21.67 -21.80
CA GLN A 926 23.35 22.29 -23.08
C GLN A 926 22.83 21.49 -24.30
N GLU A 927 22.86 20.16 -24.21
CA GLU A 927 22.33 19.23 -25.22
C GLU A 927 20.79 19.13 -25.19
N LYS A 928 20.13 19.73 -24.18
CA LYS A 928 18.70 19.57 -23.88
C LYS A 928 18.26 18.11 -23.68
N ASP A 929 19.17 17.25 -23.23
CA ASP A 929 18.90 15.85 -22.91
C ASP A 929 18.46 15.72 -21.44
N TRP A 930 17.15 15.86 -21.23
CA TRP A 930 16.53 15.80 -19.90
C TRP A 930 16.59 14.40 -19.26
N SER A 931 16.63 13.35 -20.07
CA SER A 931 16.76 11.97 -19.59
C SER A 931 18.16 11.74 -19.01
N LYS A 932 19.18 12.24 -19.70
CA LYS A 932 20.56 12.24 -19.21
C LYS A 932 20.75 13.14 -18.00
N GLN A 933 20.17 14.35 -17.98
CA GLN A 933 20.19 15.23 -16.80
C GLN A 933 19.66 14.51 -15.56
N ARG A 934 18.49 13.88 -15.69
CA ARG A 934 17.85 13.11 -14.62
C ARG A 934 18.72 11.95 -14.17
N ARG A 935 19.23 11.16 -15.11
CA ARG A 935 20.12 10.02 -14.80
C ARG A 935 21.36 10.46 -14.04
N VAL A 936 22.05 11.50 -14.50
CA VAL A 936 23.28 12.04 -13.87
C VAL A 936 23.00 12.53 -12.43
N LEU A 937 21.87 13.20 -12.21
CA LEU A 937 21.44 13.61 -10.87
C LEU A 937 21.15 12.41 -9.97
N ASN A 938 20.44 11.42 -10.47
CA ASN A 938 20.03 10.25 -9.70
C ASN A 938 21.23 9.38 -9.32
N ASP A 939 22.17 9.21 -10.26
CA ASP A 939 23.44 8.51 -10.02
C ASP A 939 24.25 9.23 -8.94
N PHE A 940 24.36 10.56 -9.03
CA PHE A 940 25.07 11.37 -8.04
C PHE A 940 24.44 11.28 -6.65
N VAL A 941 23.11 11.41 -6.54
CA VAL A 941 22.38 11.28 -5.27
C VAL A 941 22.52 9.88 -4.69
N ALA A 942 22.43 8.84 -5.51
CA ALA A 942 22.58 7.45 -5.08
C ALA A 942 23.99 7.18 -4.51
N VAL A 943 25.04 7.61 -5.22
CA VAL A 943 26.43 7.48 -4.78
C VAL A 943 26.67 8.28 -3.49
N SER A 944 26.19 9.52 -3.44
CA SER A 944 26.36 10.42 -2.30
C SER A 944 25.66 9.90 -1.05
N ARG A 945 24.41 9.42 -1.15
CA ARG A 945 23.70 8.77 -0.05
C ARG A 945 24.49 7.56 0.45
N ARG A 946 24.89 6.65 -0.43
CA ARG A 946 25.67 5.44 -0.06
C ARG A 946 26.97 5.78 0.70
N ARG A 947 27.67 6.83 0.26
CA ARG A 947 28.92 7.30 0.88
C ARG A 947 28.71 8.07 2.19
N GLN A 948 27.61 8.81 2.31
CA GLN A 948 27.26 9.50 3.56
C GLN A 948 26.77 8.54 4.65
N TYR A 949 26.08 7.46 4.28
CA TYR A 949 25.79 6.36 5.22
C TYR A 949 27.07 5.71 5.76
N SER A 950 28.12 5.59 4.93
CA SER A 950 29.43 5.08 5.36
C SER A 950 30.28 6.11 6.13
N SER A 951 30.13 7.43 5.88
CA SER A 951 30.85 8.48 6.60
C SER A 951 30.19 8.97 7.89
N ARG A 952 28.85 9.00 7.99
CA ARG A 952 28.13 9.15 9.29
C ARG A 952 28.46 8.00 10.23
N ARG A 953 28.70 6.82 9.65
CA ARG A 953 29.35 5.73 10.35
C ARG A 953 30.75 6.21 10.85
N ARG A 954 31.70 6.56 9.99
CA ARG A 954 33.06 7.01 10.41
C ARG A 954 33.17 8.26 11.33
N ARG A 955 32.18 9.16 11.42
CA ARG A 955 32.25 10.34 12.32
C ARG A 955 31.81 10.07 13.77
N SER A 956 31.05 9.02 14.04
CA SER A 956 30.69 8.67 15.43
C SER A 956 31.85 8.04 16.22
N THR A 957 33.00 7.81 15.56
CA THR A 957 34.25 7.31 16.17
C THR A 957 35.22 8.40 16.59
N ASP A 958 35.14 9.61 16.02
CA ASP A 958 36.08 10.72 16.32
C ASP A 958 35.63 11.61 17.50
N PHE A 959 34.49 11.29 18.13
CA PHE A 959 33.96 11.99 19.31
C PHE A 959 34.01 11.15 20.60
N ALA A 960 34.85 10.09 20.63
CA ALA A 960 35.08 9.26 21.82
C ALA A 960 36.57 9.17 22.21
N ASP A 961 37.28 10.30 22.12
CA ASP A 961 38.48 10.61 22.91
C ASP A 961 38.12 11.60 24.04
#